data_AF-A0A6J4UUF0-F1
#
_entry.id   AF-A0A6J4UUF0-F1
#
_cell.length_a   1.000
_cell.length_b   1.000
_cell.length_c   1.000
_cell.angle_alpha   90.00
_cell.angle_beta   90.00
_cell.angle_gamma   90.00
#
_symmetry.space_group_name_H-M   'P 1'
#
loop_
_entity.id
_entity.type
_entity.pdbx_description
1 polymer ?
#
loop_
_entity_poly.entity_id
_entity_poly.type
_entity_poly.pdbx_seq_one_letter_code
_entity_poly.pdbx_strand_id
1 'polypeptide(L)'
;SLPTFADLLESGVRGDNGMLQAFPPNTGTGWHTLATGTWPSEHGSTNNTFHRTGEADFNNRTSAYQPAVLQADTLAQAAERAGKTVAAVEWVGARGYDPPLQGPVVDFRTFYSDRGVLLNYDLPGGQEGADRFGVTYQRVDLEPAEGWSNVPESFSPARQQTLIQTNDAFPEEDNTDRAFELYLYDSTDDDAENYDRVLVVEGAAPAADDGSATPPAGASPVAGAKDGSAAVADLAAGEWADVKVRLTGSRDGQTAGFYLKAIDLAPDLSRFRIYYTSVARANATFNGCDYAPDCAAPTGFEETLNADFPSATAADFAPLEAGIVDEETYVEQGLKWRDAHQAYLAHIVEDLGVEPDLLLLGSPVTDEFSHQFLGLISPTEPGGATNPYYDDLLADGTPDNRVEAREGFIRGAYELADETLGAARDLMGEAAVFATSDHGFAPAYYAVNANLVLQQAGLVDTEQLSNCRIPEPDPDAATPDPESDEPPSGPAAKACWAGGTAQIYLNVVDRDPTGTVPEDEYEAVRDRVVAAFEGIADPNNPDAAVVARVFRKEELRDVAGTDALHPTRSGDVVVTLNPPYQFDAAVAGEVVAPSAFFGQHGFLPDLVDLEANVNLRATFVAAGPGIAEGDPVPGVRAIDVAPTVAFLLGIPGPQNARGQILYSILEGGERYREATILDVSDFHGQLVPLSAAADDLDDDGADNPSIGVGGAAFLKPWFDAYRNDAPHGAIVVTAGDAVGATPPISAFFGDEPTVELMTAIGFDADGLGNHNFDVSAENMFGRLAPLAGFPYLSVNLVPSGGGDPPAATLATPGAGTPVAGAAGFAPSTTFDFGGATLGLIGFSNTDIPNLTRPGALGPYEVIDPIAPITDEAARLREAGATIVVAMGHSGATGGDLTDPTGPVVDL
;
A
#
# COMPACT_ATOMS: atom_id res chain seq x y z
N SER A 1 -29.12 3.64 6.42
CA SER A 1 -28.62 3.53 7.81
C SER A 1 -27.43 2.61 7.83
N LEU A 2 -26.48 2.77 8.76
CA LEU A 2 -25.26 1.93 8.87
C LEU A 2 -25.35 1.00 10.11
N PRO A 3 -26.25 0.00 10.12
CA PRO A 3 -26.50 -0.80 11.31
C PRO A 3 -25.28 -1.60 11.76
N THR A 4 -24.47 -2.13 10.84
CA THR A 4 -23.32 -2.98 11.18
C THR A 4 -22.22 -2.17 11.86
N PHE A 5 -21.91 -1.00 11.32
CA PHE A 5 -20.91 -0.09 11.86
C PHE A 5 -21.38 0.56 13.17
N ALA A 6 -22.68 0.87 13.29
CA ALA A 6 -23.27 1.33 14.53
C ALA A 6 -23.14 0.28 15.65
N ASP A 7 -23.35 -1.00 15.34
CA ASP A 7 -23.13 -2.11 16.27
C ASP A 7 -21.66 -2.18 16.72
N LEU A 8 -20.69 -2.07 15.81
CA LEU A 8 -19.26 -2.02 16.19
C LEU A 8 -18.92 -0.84 17.11
N LEU A 9 -19.52 0.33 16.88
CA LEU A 9 -19.33 1.50 17.73
C LEU A 9 -19.96 1.34 19.12
N GLU A 10 -21.07 0.60 19.23
CA GLU A 10 -21.76 0.33 20.49
C GLU A 10 -21.05 -0.76 21.30
N SER A 11 -20.57 -1.82 20.63
CA SER A 11 -20.02 -3.02 21.28
C SER A 11 -18.49 -3.07 21.31
N GLY A 12 -17.81 -1.98 20.94
CA GLY A 12 -16.37 -1.98 20.71
C GLY A 12 -15.69 -0.72 21.21
N VAL A 13 -14.60 -0.37 20.55
CA VAL A 13 -13.77 0.78 20.84
C VAL A 13 -13.34 1.47 19.55
N ARG A 14 -13.24 2.79 19.59
CA ARG A 14 -12.86 3.62 18.45
C ARG A 14 -11.65 4.48 18.77
N GLY A 15 -10.97 4.97 17.74
CA GLY A 15 -9.98 6.04 17.89
C GLY A 15 -10.68 7.34 18.29
N ASP A 16 -10.10 8.10 19.23
CA ASP A 16 -10.64 9.40 19.69
C ASP A 16 -10.79 10.38 18.52
N ASN A 17 -9.76 10.44 17.68
CA ASN A 17 -9.74 11.21 16.44
C ASN A 17 -9.30 10.32 15.26
N GLY A 18 -9.84 9.10 15.19
CA GLY A 18 -9.39 8.10 14.23
C GLY A 18 -7.93 7.68 14.46
N MET A 19 -7.24 7.38 13.36
CA MET A 19 -5.91 6.79 13.35
C MET A 19 -4.92 7.63 12.52
N LEU A 20 -3.69 7.81 13.02
CA LEU A 20 -2.61 8.41 12.24
C LEU A 20 -2.27 7.49 11.07
N GLN A 21 -2.31 8.03 9.86
CA GLN A 21 -1.87 7.33 8.66
C GLN A 21 -0.46 7.71 8.25
N ALA A 22 0.16 6.85 7.44
CA ALA A 22 1.47 7.10 6.85
C ALA A 22 1.44 8.37 5.97
N PHE A 23 2.61 9.00 5.83
CA PHE A 23 2.77 10.14 4.92
C PHE A 23 3.33 9.69 3.55
N PRO A 24 2.76 10.16 2.43
CA PRO A 24 1.45 10.81 2.33
C PRO A 24 0.29 9.84 2.58
N PRO A 25 -0.83 10.29 3.18
CA PRO A 25 -2.00 9.47 3.44
C PRO A 25 -2.79 9.30 2.13
N ASN A 26 -2.41 8.30 1.34
CA ASN A 26 -3.08 7.90 0.10
C ASN A 26 -3.11 6.37 -0.02
N THR A 27 -3.80 5.89 -1.06
CA THR A 27 -4.09 4.48 -1.28
C THR A 27 -2.81 3.61 -1.28
N GLY A 28 -1.83 3.96 -2.10
CA GLY A 28 -0.61 3.17 -2.30
C GLY A 28 0.23 3.02 -1.04
N THR A 29 0.22 4.04 -0.19
CA THR A 29 0.98 4.04 1.06
C THR A 29 0.16 3.43 2.20
N GLY A 30 -1.12 3.75 2.31
CA GLY A 30 -2.00 3.37 3.43
C GLY A 30 -2.29 1.87 3.51
N TRP A 31 -2.61 1.21 2.38
CA TRP A 31 -2.88 -0.23 2.37
C TRP A 31 -1.66 -1.06 2.83
N HIS A 32 -0.48 -0.72 2.32
CA HIS A 32 0.76 -1.39 2.71
C HIS A 32 1.14 -1.12 4.17
N THR A 33 0.88 0.10 4.67
CA THR A 33 1.09 0.43 6.10
C THR A 33 0.23 -0.44 7.01
N LEU A 34 -1.06 -0.60 6.67
CA LEU A 34 -2.00 -1.45 7.42
C LEU A 34 -1.61 -2.94 7.35
N ALA A 35 -1.21 -3.41 6.17
CA ALA A 35 -0.88 -4.81 5.95
C ALA A 35 0.42 -5.23 6.65
N THR A 36 1.42 -4.35 6.71
CA THR A 36 2.78 -4.68 7.20
C THR A 36 3.03 -4.26 8.64
N GLY A 37 2.29 -3.27 9.16
CA GLY A 37 2.56 -2.69 10.45
C GLY A 37 3.86 -1.87 10.49
N THR A 38 4.34 -1.38 9.34
CA THR A 38 5.53 -0.52 9.25
C THR A 38 5.29 0.69 8.35
N TRP A 39 6.27 1.60 8.29
CA TRP A 39 6.18 2.85 7.53
C TRP A 39 6.80 2.73 6.13
N PRO A 40 6.57 3.73 5.23
CA PRO A 40 7.07 3.70 3.86
C PRO A 40 8.58 3.60 3.71
N SER A 41 9.33 4.03 4.73
CA SER A 41 10.78 3.84 4.80
C SER A 41 11.22 2.38 4.78
N GLU A 42 10.33 1.44 5.15
CA GLU A 42 10.61 0.00 5.19
C GLU A 42 9.78 -0.79 4.19
N HIS A 43 8.46 -0.57 4.12
CA HIS A 43 7.62 -1.33 3.18
C HIS A 43 7.78 -0.86 1.73
N GLY A 44 8.45 0.28 1.50
CA GLY A 44 8.92 0.72 0.19
C GLY A 44 7.90 1.44 -0.69
N SER A 45 6.64 1.57 -0.27
CA SER A 45 5.59 2.25 -1.06
C SER A 45 5.42 3.70 -0.60
N THR A 46 5.99 4.64 -1.36
CA THR A 46 6.04 6.06 -0.97
C THR A 46 4.92 6.90 -1.56
N ASN A 47 4.15 6.37 -2.52
CA ASN A 47 3.03 7.05 -3.18
C ASN A 47 2.17 6.07 -4.00
N ASN A 48 1.01 6.49 -4.53
CA ASN A 48 0.26 5.71 -5.54
C ASN A 48 1.10 5.39 -6.79
N THR A 49 1.90 6.38 -7.22
CA THR A 49 2.87 6.24 -8.30
C THR A 49 4.12 7.05 -7.95
N PHE A 50 5.28 6.42 -8.10
CA PHE A 50 6.57 7.00 -7.76
C PHE A 50 7.63 6.57 -8.77
N HIS A 51 8.86 7.08 -8.61
CA HIS A 51 10.01 6.64 -9.39
C HIS A 51 11.06 6.03 -8.47
N ARG A 52 11.74 4.99 -8.98
CA ARG A 52 12.88 4.36 -8.31
C ARG A 52 14.16 4.95 -8.90
N THR A 53 14.93 5.65 -8.06
CA THR A 53 16.27 6.13 -8.40
C THR A 53 17.14 4.96 -8.86
N GLY A 54 17.81 5.11 -10.00
CA GLY A 54 18.61 4.04 -10.62
C GLY A 54 17.92 3.30 -11.77
N GLU A 55 16.64 3.52 -12.05
CA GLU A 55 15.98 2.92 -13.24
C GLU A 55 16.66 3.35 -14.55
N ALA A 56 16.74 2.42 -15.50
CA ALA A 56 17.40 2.62 -16.79
C ALA A 56 16.80 3.77 -17.63
N ASP A 57 15.52 4.06 -17.44
CA ASP A 57 14.79 5.13 -18.11
C ASP A 57 14.16 6.06 -17.06
N PHE A 58 14.58 7.33 -17.04
CA PHE A 58 14.00 8.33 -16.16
C PHE A 58 12.53 8.65 -16.49
N ASN A 59 11.95 8.17 -17.59
CA ASN A 59 10.51 8.22 -17.87
C ASN A 59 9.70 7.08 -17.23
N ASN A 60 10.37 6.09 -16.63
CA ASN A 60 9.69 4.99 -15.94
C ASN A 60 8.88 5.52 -14.75
N ARG A 61 7.79 4.82 -14.46
CA ARG A 61 6.95 5.06 -13.28
C ARG A 61 6.60 3.72 -12.66
N THR A 62 6.63 3.69 -11.34
CA THR A 62 6.37 2.51 -10.53
C THR A 62 5.02 2.70 -9.83
N SER A 63 4.11 1.75 -10.00
CA SER A 63 2.85 1.71 -9.26
C SER A 63 3.07 1.02 -7.92
N ALA A 64 2.43 1.51 -6.85
CA ALA A 64 2.49 0.91 -5.51
C ALA A 64 2.11 -0.59 -5.45
N TYR A 65 1.38 -1.07 -6.46
CA TYR A 65 0.83 -2.43 -6.51
C TYR A 65 1.51 -3.31 -7.55
N GLN A 66 2.60 -2.83 -8.17
CA GLN A 66 3.44 -3.69 -8.99
C GLN A 66 4.17 -4.73 -8.11
N PRO A 67 4.45 -5.93 -8.65
CA PRO A 67 5.28 -6.93 -7.96
C PRO A 67 6.62 -6.35 -7.53
N ALA A 68 7.20 -6.89 -6.45
CA ALA A 68 8.48 -6.47 -5.85
C ALA A 68 8.55 -5.01 -5.31
N VAL A 69 7.44 -4.27 -5.32
CA VAL A 69 7.36 -2.98 -4.64
C VAL A 69 7.26 -3.15 -3.13
N LEU A 70 6.48 -4.11 -2.64
CA LEU A 70 6.38 -4.33 -1.21
C LEU A 70 7.67 -4.98 -0.68
N GLN A 71 8.38 -4.29 0.21
CA GLN A 71 9.69 -4.72 0.76
C GLN A 71 9.62 -5.25 2.19
N ALA A 72 8.40 -5.40 2.73
CA ALA A 72 8.15 -5.83 4.09
C ALA A 72 7.18 -7.01 4.14
N ASP A 73 7.39 -7.90 5.11
CA ASP A 73 6.46 -8.98 5.44
C ASP A 73 5.10 -8.42 5.87
N THR A 74 4.02 -9.15 5.57
CA THR A 74 2.64 -8.73 5.86
C THR A 74 1.98 -9.57 6.94
N LEU A 75 0.89 -9.07 7.52
CA LEU A 75 0.03 -9.80 8.45
C LEU A 75 -0.52 -11.09 7.82
N ALA A 76 -0.91 -11.04 6.55
CA ALA A 76 -1.40 -12.20 5.82
C ALA A 76 -0.32 -13.28 5.68
N GLN A 77 0.90 -12.90 5.27
CA GLN A 77 2.03 -13.83 5.16
C GLN A 77 2.45 -14.37 6.54
N ALA A 78 2.43 -13.53 7.58
CA ALA A 78 2.68 -13.97 8.95
C ALA A 78 1.64 -14.99 9.44
N ALA A 79 0.36 -14.79 9.10
CA ALA A 79 -0.71 -15.72 9.42
C ALA A 79 -0.52 -17.06 8.69
N GLU A 80 -0.28 -17.06 7.37
CA GLU A 80 -0.04 -18.31 6.63
C GLU A 80 1.20 -19.05 7.12
N ARG A 81 2.28 -18.32 7.42
CA ARG A 81 3.49 -18.89 8.02
C ARG A 81 3.23 -19.53 9.39
N ALA A 82 2.27 -19.03 10.15
CA ALA A 82 1.80 -19.62 11.40
C ALA A 82 0.75 -20.73 11.20
N GLY A 83 0.48 -21.13 9.96
CA GLY A 83 -0.48 -22.20 9.61
C GLY A 83 -1.94 -21.77 9.65
N LYS A 84 -2.22 -20.47 9.56
CA LYS A 84 -3.57 -19.90 9.49
C LYS A 84 -4.07 -19.85 8.05
N THR A 85 -5.38 -20.00 7.86
CA THR A 85 -6.02 -19.80 6.55
C THR A 85 -6.35 -18.32 6.36
N VAL A 86 -5.96 -17.75 5.21
CA VAL A 86 -6.21 -16.35 4.87
C VAL A 86 -7.11 -16.27 3.64
N ALA A 87 -7.98 -15.26 3.58
CA ALA A 87 -8.65 -14.84 2.35
C ALA A 87 -8.57 -13.32 2.22
N ALA A 88 -8.41 -12.83 0.99
CA ALA A 88 -8.34 -11.40 0.69
C ALA A 88 -9.29 -11.05 -0.47
N VAL A 89 -10.25 -10.16 -0.23
CA VAL A 89 -11.24 -9.73 -1.24
C VAL A 89 -11.23 -8.22 -1.32
N GLU A 90 -10.81 -7.68 -2.46
CA GLU A 90 -10.58 -6.26 -2.70
C GLU A 90 -9.61 -5.64 -1.67
N TRP A 91 -8.70 -6.45 -1.13
CA TRP A 91 -7.56 -5.97 -0.37
C TRP A 91 -6.44 -5.60 -1.33
N VAL A 92 -6.36 -4.30 -1.61
CA VAL A 92 -5.52 -3.75 -2.67
C VAL A 92 -4.06 -4.16 -2.52
N GLY A 93 -3.51 -4.77 -3.58
CA GLY A 93 -2.10 -5.17 -3.67
C GLY A 93 -1.78 -6.57 -3.13
N ALA A 94 -2.75 -7.27 -2.51
CA ALA A 94 -2.54 -8.62 -1.96
C ALA A 94 -2.09 -9.65 -3.00
N ARG A 95 -2.48 -9.50 -4.27
CA ARG A 95 -2.06 -10.42 -5.35
C ARG A 95 -0.59 -10.25 -5.71
N GLY A 96 0.02 -9.11 -5.39
CA GLY A 96 1.42 -8.78 -5.66
C GLY A 96 2.40 -9.16 -4.56
N TYR A 97 1.93 -9.79 -3.47
CA TYR A 97 2.80 -10.19 -2.35
C TYR A 97 3.81 -11.26 -2.77
N ASP A 98 5.01 -11.20 -2.19
CA ASP A 98 6.09 -12.16 -2.41
C ASP A 98 6.66 -12.63 -1.04
N PRO A 99 6.54 -13.93 -0.70
CA PRO A 99 5.84 -14.97 -1.44
C PRO A 99 4.32 -14.71 -1.55
N PRO A 100 3.67 -15.18 -2.62
CA PRO A 100 2.24 -14.97 -2.83
C PRO A 100 1.41 -15.78 -1.82
N LEU A 101 0.25 -15.23 -1.43
CA LEU A 101 -0.67 -15.88 -0.50
C LEU A 101 -1.16 -17.22 -1.05
N GLN A 102 -1.25 -18.22 -0.19
CA GLN A 102 -1.81 -19.53 -0.50
C GLN A 102 -3.34 -19.51 -0.51
N GLY A 103 -3.96 -18.64 0.27
CA GLY A 103 -5.41 -18.42 0.30
C GLY A 103 -6.00 -17.79 -0.97
N PRO A 104 -7.33 -17.72 -1.08
CA PRO A 104 -8.01 -17.00 -2.16
C PRO A 104 -7.75 -15.49 -2.07
N VAL A 105 -7.40 -14.89 -3.21
CA VAL A 105 -7.22 -13.45 -3.38
C VAL A 105 -8.05 -13.00 -4.58
N VAL A 106 -8.89 -11.98 -4.39
CA VAL A 106 -9.53 -11.19 -5.45
C VAL A 106 -9.06 -9.75 -5.28
N ASP A 107 -8.37 -9.20 -6.27
CA ASP A 107 -7.64 -7.94 -6.12
C ASP A 107 -7.61 -7.20 -7.46
N PHE A 108 -8.47 -6.19 -7.60
CA PHE A 108 -8.64 -5.38 -8.80
C PHE A 108 -9.28 -6.10 -9.99
N ARG A 109 -9.47 -5.32 -11.06
CA ARG A 109 -9.90 -5.75 -12.37
C ARG A 109 -8.98 -5.23 -13.46
N THR A 110 -8.84 -5.98 -14.54
CA THR A 110 -8.13 -5.58 -15.76
C THR A 110 -9.14 -5.19 -16.83
N PHE A 111 -8.90 -4.08 -17.52
CA PHE A 111 -9.73 -3.59 -18.63
C PHE A 111 -9.15 -4.04 -19.98
N TYR A 112 -10.03 -4.29 -20.94
CA TYR A 112 -9.71 -4.82 -22.27
C TYR A 112 -10.39 -4.05 -23.42
N SER A 113 -11.25 -3.09 -23.12
CA SER A 113 -11.85 -2.23 -24.14
C SER A 113 -12.06 -0.80 -23.64
N ASP A 114 -12.35 0.06 -24.61
CA ASP A 114 -12.90 1.38 -24.37
C ASP A 114 -14.26 1.32 -23.62
N ARG A 115 -14.73 2.50 -23.25
CA ARG A 115 -16.03 2.76 -22.62
C ARG A 115 -16.62 4.04 -23.17
N GLY A 116 -17.94 4.17 -23.17
CA GLY A 116 -18.54 5.35 -23.79
C GLY A 116 -20.04 5.27 -23.99
N VAL A 117 -20.53 6.12 -24.88
CA VAL A 117 -21.96 6.22 -25.22
C VAL A 117 -22.18 6.11 -26.73
N LEU A 118 -23.33 5.54 -27.09
CA LEU A 118 -23.94 5.70 -28.40
C LEU A 118 -25.25 6.47 -28.25
N LEU A 119 -25.44 7.51 -29.06
CA LEU A 119 -26.62 8.37 -28.97
C LEU A 119 -27.04 9.02 -30.29
N ASN A 120 -28.32 9.41 -30.36
CA ASN A 120 -28.92 10.01 -31.56
C ASN A 120 -29.17 11.53 -31.50
N TYR A 121 -28.65 12.18 -30.47
CA TYR A 121 -28.72 13.63 -30.28
C TYR A 121 -27.37 14.14 -29.81
N ASP A 122 -27.18 15.45 -29.75
CA ASP A 122 -25.91 16.03 -29.28
C ASP A 122 -25.99 16.38 -27.79
N LEU A 123 -25.00 15.93 -27.01
CA LEU A 123 -24.78 16.42 -25.66
C LEU A 123 -23.95 17.71 -25.73
N PRO A 124 -24.33 18.79 -25.00
CA PRO A 124 -23.52 20.00 -24.94
C PRO A 124 -22.08 19.69 -24.50
N GLY A 125 -21.10 19.95 -25.36
CA GLY A 125 -19.68 19.65 -25.09
C GLY A 125 -19.32 18.15 -25.10
N GLY A 126 -20.24 17.25 -25.42
CA GLY A 126 -20.04 15.80 -25.23
C GLY A 126 -18.86 15.20 -25.98
N GLN A 127 -18.66 15.55 -27.26
CA GLN A 127 -17.50 15.08 -28.03
C GLN A 127 -16.17 15.62 -27.47
N GLU A 128 -16.14 16.91 -27.13
CA GLU A 128 -14.93 17.56 -26.59
C GLU A 128 -14.54 16.97 -25.23
N GLY A 129 -15.52 16.74 -24.36
CA GLY A 129 -15.32 16.04 -23.08
C GLY A 129 -14.85 14.61 -23.29
N ALA A 130 -15.46 13.88 -24.22
CA ALA A 130 -15.08 12.50 -24.54
C ALA A 130 -13.61 12.41 -25.01
N ASP A 131 -13.20 13.27 -25.94
CA ASP A 131 -11.83 13.35 -26.44
C ASP A 131 -10.83 13.68 -25.31
N ARG A 132 -11.20 14.60 -24.40
CA ARG A 132 -10.36 15.00 -23.26
C ARG A 132 -10.09 13.87 -22.27
N PHE A 133 -11.10 13.04 -22.02
CA PHE A 133 -11.04 11.97 -21.01
C PHE A 133 -10.76 10.58 -21.59
N GLY A 134 -10.57 10.48 -22.91
CA GLY A 134 -10.29 9.20 -23.58
C GLY A 134 -11.44 8.21 -23.49
N VAL A 135 -12.68 8.71 -23.56
CA VAL A 135 -13.89 7.88 -23.62
C VAL A 135 -14.57 8.06 -24.97
N THR A 136 -15.40 7.10 -25.37
CA THR A 136 -15.97 7.06 -26.72
C THR A 136 -17.32 7.76 -26.80
N TYR A 137 -17.53 8.54 -27.87
CA TYR A 137 -18.77 9.24 -28.17
C TYR A 137 -19.26 8.91 -29.59
N GLN A 138 -20.26 8.02 -29.69
CA GLN A 138 -20.81 7.56 -30.98
C GLN A 138 -22.13 8.28 -31.30
N ARG A 139 -22.03 9.38 -32.05
CA ARG A 139 -23.18 10.13 -32.57
C ARG A 139 -23.71 9.54 -33.87
N VAL A 140 -24.96 9.08 -33.85
CA VAL A 140 -25.56 8.29 -34.94
C VAL A 140 -27.00 8.71 -35.21
N ASP A 141 -27.52 8.53 -36.42
CA ASP A 141 -28.97 8.64 -36.66
C ASP A 141 -29.59 7.24 -36.63
N LEU A 142 -30.83 7.10 -36.13
CA LEU A 142 -31.48 5.80 -36.04
C LEU A 142 -32.06 5.39 -37.40
N GLU A 143 -31.80 4.15 -37.80
CA GLU A 143 -32.23 3.60 -39.08
C GLU A 143 -33.49 2.73 -38.91
N PRO A 144 -34.31 2.52 -39.96
CA PRO A 144 -35.33 1.48 -39.93
C PRO A 144 -34.72 0.10 -39.66
N ALA A 145 -35.36 -0.70 -38.82
CA ALA A 145 -34.90 -2.06 -38.55
C ALA A 145 -35.12 -2.96 -39.78
N GLU A 146 -34.04 -3.51 -40.33
CA GLU A 146 -34.07 -4.37 -41.51
C GLU A 146 -33.24 -5.65 -41.30
N GLY A 147 -33.77 -6.78 -41.79
CA GLY A 147 -33.07 -8.07 -41.75
C GLY A 147 -33.12 -8.81 -40.41
N TRP A 148 -33.88 -8.31 -39.44
CA TRP A 148 -34.07 -8.94 -38.14
C TRP A 148 -34.96 -10.19 -38.20
N SER A 149 -34.59 -11.20 -37.41
CA SER A 149 -35.34 -12.44 -37.20
C SER A 149 -35.44 -12.75 -35.70
N ASN A 150 -36.47 -13.49 -35.28
CA ASN A 150 -36.68 -13.90 -33.88
C ASN A 150 -36.66 -12.75 -32.86
N VAL A 151 -37.03 -11.54 -33.26
CA VAL A 151 -37.19 -10.38 -32.37
C VAL A 151 -38.62 -10.29 -31.82
N PRO A 152 -38.82 -9.63 -30.67
CA PRO A 152 -40.15 -9.25 -30.20
C PRO A 152 -40.94 -8.47 -31.27
N GLU A 153 -42.26 -8.61 -31.24
CA GLU A 153 -43.13 -7.81 -32.10
C GLU A 153 -43.07 -6.34 -31.65
N SER A 154 -42.97 -5.43 -32.63
CA SER A 154 -42.99 -3.98 -32.40
C SER A 154 -44.30 -3.41 -32.92
N PHE A 155 -45.02 -2.67 -32.08
CA PHE A 155 -46.29 -2.02 -32.46
C PHE A 155 -46.09 -0.63 -33.11
N SER A 156 -44.85 -0.14 -33.07
CA SER A 156 -44.33 0.98 -33.87
C SER A 156 -43.29 0.50 -34.92
N PRO A 157 -43.00 1.27 -35.99
CA PRO A 157 -41.97 0.90 -36.96
C PRO A 157 -40.57 0.81 -36.34
N ALA A 158 -40.14 -0.40 -35.97
CA ALA A 158 -38.89 -0.65 -35.25
C ALA A 158 -37.67 0.03 -35.89
N ARG A 159 -36.74 0.47 -35.03
CA ARG A 159 -35.49 1.14 -35.41
C ARG A 159 -34.28 0.29 -35.05
N GLN A 160 -33.14 0.60 -35.63
CA GLN A 160 -31.88 -0.08 -35.35
C GLN A 160 -30.70 0.88 -35.33
N GLN A 161 -29.61 0.41 -34.74
CA GLN A 161 -28.26 0.95 -34.92
C GLN A 161 -27.21 -0.09 -34.48
N THR A 162 -25.94 0.11 -34.80
CA THR A 162 -24.82 -0.71 -34.33
C THR A 162 -23.97 0.11 -33.36
N LEU A 163 -23.78 -0.42 -32.16
CA LEU A 163 -22.79 0.04 -31.18
C LEU A 163 -21.44 -0.62 -31.46
N ILE A 164 -20.36 0.16 -31.52
CA ILE A 164 -18.99 -0.34 -31.63
C ILE A 164 -18.29 -0.21 -30.27
N GLN A 165 -17.59 -1.25 -29.86
CA GLN A 165 -16.71 -1.23 -28.68
C GLN A 165 -15.31 -1.59 -29.15
N THR A 166 -14.34 -0.71 -28.91
CA THR A 166 -12.99 -0.77 -29.43
C THR A 166 -12.03 -1.43 -28.45
N ASN A 167 -11.16 -2.27 -28.96
CA ASN A 167 -10.10 -2.91 -28.20
C ASN A 167 -9.04 -1.89 -27.73
N ASP A 168 -8.74 -1.89 -26.44
CA ASP A 168 -7.62 -1.16 -25.84
C ASP A 168 -6.76 -2.06 -24.94
N ALA A 169 -6.90 -3.38 -25.07
CA ALA A 169 -6.18 -4.34 -24.26
C ALA A 169 -4.66 -4.23 -24.42
N PHE A 170 -3.94 -4.58 -23.36
CA PHE A 170 -2.49 -4.73 -23.40
C PHE A 170 -2.07 -6.08 -22.81
N PRO A 171 -1.53 -7.01 -23.62
CA PRO A 171 -1.29 -6.92 -25.07
C PRO A 171 -2.57 -6.79 -25.92
N GLU A 172 -2.46 -6.15 -27.08
CA GLU A 172 -3.60 -5.87 -27.98
C GLU A 172 -4.31 -7.17 -28.40
N GLU A 173 -3.56 -8.26 -28.62
CA GLU A 173 -4.14 -9.55 -29.05
C GLU A 173 -5.08 -10.20 -28.03
N ASP A 174 -5.05 -9.79 -26.76
CA ASP A 174 -5.89 -10.38 -25.70
C ASP A 174 -7.37 -10.02 -25.86
N ASN A 175 -7.70 -9.08 -26.75
CA ASN A 175 -9.07 -8.74 -27.08
C ASN A 175 -9.24 -8.33 -28.56
N THR A 176 -10.48 -8.04 -28.98
CA THR A 176 -10.82 -7.65 -30.34
C THR A 176 -11.94 -6.60 -30.34
N ASP A 177 -12.07 -5.83 -31.42
CA ASP A 177 -13.20 -4.92 -31.60
C ASP A 177 -14.52 -5.71 -31.66
N ARG A 178 -15.57 -5.15 -31.05
CA ARG A 178 -16.91 -5.74 -31.04
C ARG A 178 -17.94 -4.79 -31.62
N ALA A 179 -18.95 -5.40 -32.24
CA ALA A 179 -20.14 -4.72 -32.70
C ALA A 179 -21.35 -5.32 -31.98
N PHE A 180 -22.30 -4.48 -31.57
CA PHE A 180 -23.56 -4.89 -30.99
C PHE A 180 -24.70 -4.27 -31.79
N GLU A 181 -25.56 -5.10 -32.37
CA GLU A 181 -26.74 -4.69 -33.12
C GLU A 181 -27.87 -4.36 -32.13
N LEU A 182 -28.43 -3.16 -32.25
CA LEU A 182 -29.51 -2.64 -31.42
C LEU A 182 -30.82 -2.69 -32.20
N TYR A 183 -31.87 -3.24 -31.60
CA TYR A 183 -33.24 -3.26 -32.12
C TYR A 183 -34.17 -2.53 -31.15
N LEU A 184 -34.60 -1.33 -31.52
CA LEU A 184 -35.48 -0.49 -30.73
C LEU A 184 -36.92 -0.76 -31.14
N TYR A 185 -37.75 -1.14 -30.17
CA TYR A 185 -39.13 -1.52 -30.41
C TYR A 185 -40.09 -0.95 -29.36
N ASP A 186 -41.34 -0.90 -29.77
CA ASP A 186 -42.49 -0.58 -28.93
C ASP A 186 -43.20 -1.88 -28.57
N SER A 187 -43.15 -2.23 -27.29
CA SER A 187 -43.66 -3.50 -26.78
C SER A 187 -45.18 -3.54 -26.59
N THR A 188 -45.89 -2.42 -26.83
CA THR A 188 -47.30 -2.25 -26.46
C THR A 188 -48.23 -1.97 -27.63
N ASP A 189 -49.29 -2.79 -27.77
CA ASP A 189 -50.34 -2.59 -28.79
C ASP A 189 -51.39 -1.57 -28.30
N ASP A 190 -51.07 -0.26 -28.35
CA ASP A 190 -51.95 0.80 -27.84
C ASP A 190 -52.27 1.94 -28.84
N ASP A 191 -51.95 1.73 -30.12
CA ASP A 191 -52.09 2.71 -31.21
C ASP A 191 -51.28 4.02 -31.00
N ALA A 192 -50.33 4.06 -30.06
CA ALA A 192 -49.38 5.16 -29.88
C ALA A 192 -48.00 4.78 -30.44
N GLU A 193 -47.19 5.81 -30.79
CA GLU A 193 -45.77 5.59 -31.05
C GLU A 193 -45.00 5.84 -29.75
N ASN A 194 -44.58 4.74 -29.10
CA ASN A 194 -44.00 4.76 -27.76
C ASN A 194 -42.93 3.66 -27.56
N TYR A 195 -41.79 3.80 -28.22
CA TYR A 195 -40.64 2.90 -28.02
C TYR A 195 -40.24 2.88 -26.53
N ASP A 196 -40.12 1.68 -25.99
CA ASP A 196 -39.90 1.44 -24.57
C ASP A 196 -38.84 0.35 -24.31
N ARG A 197 -38.33 -0.29 -25.37
CA ARG A 197 -37.32 -1.34 -25.28
C ARG A 197 -36.21 -1.20 -26.33
N VAL A 198 -35.00 -1.61 -25.95
CA VAL A 198 -33.88 -1.88 -26.87
C VAL A 198 -33.34 -3.30 -26.64
N LEU A 199 -33.44 -4.14 -27.66
CA LEU A 199 -32.86 -5.48 -27.70
C LEU A 199 -31.44 -5.39 -28.28
N VAL A 200 -30.47 -6.01 -27.63
CA VAL A 200 -29.06 -5.97 -28.02
C VAL A 200 -28.59 -7.37 -28.40
N VAL A 201 -28.03 -7.53 -29.59
CA VAL A 201 -27.49 -8.79 -30.11
C VAL A 201 -26.02 -8.59 -30.50
N GLU A 202 -25.16 -9.56 -30.21
CA GLU A 202 -23.77 -9.51 -30.67
C GLU A 202 -23.71 -9.56 -32.21
N GLY A 203 -23.09 -8.55 -32.82
CA GLY A 203 -22.89 -8.40 -34.25
C GLY A 203 -21.60 -9.04 -34.74
N ALA A 204 -21.31 -8.94 -36.04
CA ALA A 204 -19.97 -9.29 -36.53
C ALA A 204 -19.07 -8.05 -36.42
N ALA A 205 -17.86 -8.24 -35.92
CA ALA A 205 -16.86 -7.19 -35.80
C ALA A 205 -16.70 -6.41 -37.14
N PRO A 206 -16.42 -5.10 -37.09
CA PRO A 206 -16.03 -4.37 -38.28
C PRO A 206 -14.87 -5.09 -38.97
N ALA A 207 -14.79 -5.05 -40.31
CA ALA A 207 -13.59 -5.54 -40.98
C ALA A 207 -12.39 -4.72 -40.49
N ALA A 208 -11.33 -5.38 -39.99
CA ALA A 208 -10.11 -4.71 -39.55
C ALA A 208 -9.61 -3.77 -40.65
N ASP A 209 -9.62 -2.46 -40.38
CA ASP A 209 -9.11 -1.45 -41.31
C ASP A 209 -7.59 -1.36 -41.20
N ASP A 210 -6.95 -0.88 -42.26
CA ASP A 210 -5.51 -0.94 -42.59
C ASP A 210 -4.54 -0.13 -41.69
N GLY A 211 -4.86 0.02 -40.39
CA GLY A 211 -4.02 0.70 -39.41
C GLY A 211 -4.37 2.18 -39.20
N SER A 212 -5.62 2.59 -39.44
CA SER A 212 -6.11 3.89 -39.01
C SER A 212 -6.88 3.78 -37.68
N ALA A 213 -6.52 4.61 -36.70
CA ALA A 213 -7.00 4.56 -35.31
C ALA A 213 -8.46 5.02 -35.11
N THR A 214 -9.28 5.05 -36.17
CA THR A 214 -10.69 5.44 -36.10
C THR A 214 -11.44 4.82 -37.28
N PRO A 215 -12.50 4.03 -37.08
CA PRO A 215 -13.35 3.62 -38.18
C PRO A 215 -13.96 4.89 -38.82
N PRO A 216 -14.05 4.99 -40.16
CA PRO A 216 -14.67 6.14 -40.77
C PRO A 216 -16.13 6.24 -40.33
N ALA A 217 -16.60 7.47 -40.06
CA ALA A 217 -18.02 7.74 -39.84
C ALA A 217 -18.85 7.14 -40.99
N GLY A 218 -19.63 6.10 -40.69
CA GLY A 218 -20.44 5.36 -41.66
C GLY A 218 -19.84 4.04 -42.17
N ALA A 219 -18.83 3.46 -41.51
CA ALA A 219 -18.43 2.07 -41.76
C ALA A 219 -19.59 1.12 -41.39
N SER A 220 -20.24 0.51 -42.39
CA SER A 220 -21.21 -0.57 -42.12
C SER A 220 -20.48 -1.78 -41.54
N PRO A 221 -20.89 -2.31 -40.38
CA PRO A 221 -20.42 -3.61 -39.92
C PRO A 221 -20.71 -4.69 -40.97
N VAL A 222 -19.89 -5.73 -41.01
CA VAL A 222 -20.27 -6.97 -41.69
C VAL A 222 -21.53 -7.46 -40.99
N ALA A 223 -22.59 -7.80 -41.74
CA ALA A 223 -23.86 -8.21 -41.12
C ALA A 223 -23.63 -9.39 -40.16
N GLY A 224 -23.71 -9.13 -38.86
CA GLY A 224 -23.93 -10.17 -37.85
C GLY A 224 -25.30 -10.82 -38.07
N ALA A 225 -25.56 -11.93 -37.38
CA ALA A 225 -26.90 -12.48 -37.37
C ALA A 225 -27.80 -11.53 -36.55
N LYS A 226 -28.58 -10.68 -37.22
CA LYS A 226 -29.70 -9.93 -36.64
C LYS A 226 -30.80 -10.90 -36.20
N ASP A 227 -30.51 -11.67 -35.16
CA ASP A 227 -31.30 -12.77 -34.64
C ASP A 227 -31.55 -12.54 -33.14
N GLY A 228 -32.76 -12.13 -32.79
CA GLY A 228 -33.13 -11.83 -31.41
C GLY A 228 -33.06 -13.02 -30.46
N SER A 229 -32.93 -14.25 -30.95
CA SER A 229 -32.69 -15.42 -30.09
C SER A 229 -31.29 -15.47 -29.49
N ALA A 230 -30.35 -14.67 -30.03
CA ALA A 230 -28.99 -14.49 -29.54
C ALA A 230 -28.82 -13.19 -28.73
N ALA A 231 -29.91 -12.59 -28.26
CA ALA A 231 -29.85 -11.35 -27.50
C ALA A 231 -29.05 -11.50 -26.20
N VAL A 232 -28.16 -10.54 -25.97
CA VAL A 232 -27.36 -10.40 -24.75
C VAL A 232 -27.97 -9.44 -23.74
N ALA A 233 -28.89 -8.57 -24.19
CA ALA A 233 -29.68 -7.69 -23.33
C ALA A 233 -31.02 -7.31 -23.97
N ASP A 234 -32.01 -6.98 -23.15
CA ASP A 234 -33.28 -6.36 -23.55
C ASP A 234 -33.67 -5.34 -22.48
N LEU A 235 -33.47 -4.05 -22.77
CA LEU A 235 -33.43 -2.97 -21.79
C LEU A 235 -34.57 -1.97 -22.02
N ALA A 236 -35.25 -1.58 -20.94
CA ALA A 236 -36.02 -0.35 -20.87
C ALA A 236 -35.15 0.82 -20.40
N ALA A 237 -35.70 2.05 -20.47
CA ALA A 237 -35.03 3.25 -19.97
C ALA A 237 -34.59 3.10 -18.51
N GLY A 238 -33.32 3.39 -18.23
CA GLY A 238 -32.68 3.27 -16.92
C GLY A 238 -32.21 1.85 -16.55
N GLU A 239 -32.59 0.81 -17.30
CA GLU A 239 -32.18 -0.56 -16.99
C GLU A 239 -30.72 -0.83 -17.37
N TRP A 240 -30.10 -1.70 -16.59
CA TRP A 240 -28.74 -2.19 -16.80
C TRP A 240 -28.74 -3.68 -17.18
N ALA A 241 -27.79 -4.11 -18.01
CA ALA A 241 -27.49 -5.52 -18.26
C ALA A 241 -26.00 -5.80 -18.11
N ASP A 242 -25.65 -6.94 -17.50
CA ASP A 242 -24.30 -7.52 -17.52
C ASP A 242 -24.16 -8.41 -18.76
N VAL A 243 -23.16 -8.12 -19.59
CA VAL A 243 -22.88 -8.84 -20.83
C VAL A 243 -21.53 -9.53 -20.74
N LYS A 244 -21.53 -10.84 -20.93
CA LYS A 244 -20.31 -11.68 -20.97
C LYS A 244 -19.79 -11.84 -22.38
N VAL A 245 -18.47 -11.76 -22.54
CA VAL A 245 -17.75 -11.91 -23.81
C VAL A 245 -16.56 -12.87 -23.65
N ARG A 246 -16.01 -13.35 -24.76
CA ARG A 246 -14.80 -14.20 -24.77
C ARG A 246 -13.60 -13.39 -25.26
N LEU A 247 -12.48 -13.52 -24.54
CA LEU A 247 -11.19 -12.93 -24.89
C LEU A 247 -10.45 -13.75 -25.97
N THR A 248 -9.40 -13.16 -26.53
CA THR A 248 -8.56 -13.72 -27.59
C THR A 248 -7.09 -13.78 -27.15
N GLY A 249 -6.16 -14.06 -28.08
CA GLY A 249 -4.72 -13.93 -27.81
C GLY A 249 -4.22 -14.93 -26.78
N SER A 250 -3.46 -14.44 -25.78
CA SER A 250 -2.94 -15.28 -24.69
C SER A 250 -4.04 -15.76 -23.74
N ARG A 251 -5.21 -15.11 -23.80
CA ARG A 251 -6.40 -15.38 -22.99
C ARG A 251 -7.56 -15.96 -23.80
N ASP A 252 -7.27 -16.57 -24.95
CA ASP A 252 -8.27 -17.14 -25.84
C ASP A 252 -9.28 -18.05 -25.11
N GLY A 253 -10.56 -17.72 -25.24
CA GLY A 253 -11.67 -18.47 -24.64
C GLY A 253 -11.99 -18.12 -23.18
N GLN A 254 -11.21 -17.30 -22.49
CA GLN A 254 -11.52 -16.87 -21.13
C GLN A 254 -12.67 -15.82 -21.13
N THR A 255 -13.54 -15.82 -20.10
CA THR A 255 -14.72 -14.94 -19.98
C THR A 255 -14.42 -13.54 -19.43
N ALA A 256 -14.67 -12.47 -20.17
CA ALA A 256 -14.73 -11.11 -19.63
C ALA A 256 -16.17 -10.60 -19.62
N GLY A 257 -16.43 -9.45 -19.03
CA GLY A 257 -17.75 -8.84 -19.14
C GLY A 257 -17.77 -7.34 -18.93
N PHE A 258 -18.90 -6.73 -19.27
CA PHE A 258 -19.14 -5.30 -19.18
C PHE A 258 -20.63 -5.03 -18.96
N TYR A 259 -20.96 -3.80 -18.60
CA TYR A 259 -22.34 -3.40 -18.39
C TYR A 259 -22.84 -2.48 -19.50
N LEU A 260 -24.11 -2.66 -19.88
CA LEU A 260 -24.88 -1.75 -20.73
C LEU A 260 -25.95 -1.04 -19.90
N LYS A 261 -26.18 0.26 -20.14
CA LYS A 261 -27.34 1.01 -19.62
C LYS A 261 -28.06 1.74 -20.73
N ALA A 262 -29.36 1.53 -20.90
CA ALA A 262 -30.18 2.40 -21.75
C ALA A 262 -30.52 3.69 -20.98
N ILE A 263 -29.66 4.72 -21.03
CA ILE A 263 -29.86 5.95 -20.26
C ILE A 263 -31.11 6.70 -20.73
N ASP A 264 -31.18 7.00 -22.02
CA ASP A 264 -32.32 7.71 -22.62
C ASP A 264 -33.00 6.81 -23.63
N LEU A 265 -34.32 6.67 -23.51
CA LEU A 265 -35.18 6.04 -24.50
C LEU A 265 -36.52 6.79 -24.52
N ALA A 266 -36.53 7.90 -25.26
CA ALA A 266 -37.74 8.69 -25.43
C ALA A 266 -38.79 7.90 -26.22
N PRO A 267 -40.09 7.97 -25.86
CA PRO A 267 -41.15 7.24 -26.57
C PRO A 267 -41.23 7.53 -28.07
N ASP A 268 -40.78 8.70 -28.53
CA ASP A 268 -40.75 9.10 -29.94
C ASP A 268 -39.36 8.95 -30.58
N LEU A 269 -38.39 8.36 -29.85
CA LEU A 269 -36.97 8.28 -30.20
C LEU A 269 -36.31 9.62 -30.51
N SER A 270 -36.88 10.74 -30.05
CA SER A 270 -36.21 12.05 -30.15
C SER A 270 -34.88 12.09 -29.39
N ARG A 271 -34.76 11.23 -28.36
CA ARG A 271 -33.53 11.00 -27.60
C ARG A 271 -33.38 9.51 -27.31
N PHE A 272 -32.28 8.95 -27.79
CA PHE A 272 -31.80 7.62 -27.48
C PHE A 272 -30.33 7.72 -27.08
N ARG A 273 -29.96 7.15 -25.95
CA ARG A 273 -28.58 7.05 -25.48
C ARG A 273 -28.39 5.74 -24.72
N ILE A 274 -27.42 4.95 -25.14
CA ILE A 274 -26.95 3.75 -24.44
C ILE A 274 -25.51 3.97 -24.00
N TYR A 275 -25.21 3.62 -22.76
CA TYR A 275 -23.88 3.66 -22.15
C TYR A 275 -23.33 2.24 -22.03
N TYR A 276 -22.02 2.09 -22.22
CA TYR A 276 -21.30 0.84 -22.04
C TYR A 276 -20.02 1.07 -21.23
N THR A 277 -19.78 0.21 -20.25
CA THR A 277 -18.50 0.18 -19.52
C THR A 277 -17.44 -0.56 -20.35
N SER A 278 -16.18 -0.48 -19.91
CA SER A 278 -15.11 -1.31 -20.46
C SER A 278 -15.39 -2.79 -20.23
N VAL A 279 -14.98 -3.64 -21.18
CA VAL A 279 -14.79 -5.07 -20.97
C VAL A 279 -13.74 -5.24 -19.89
N ALA A 280 -14.11 -5.90 -18.80
CA ALA A 280 -13.26 -6.10 -17.64
C ALA A 280 -13.24 -7.56 -17.18
N ARG A 281 -12.17 -7.93 -16.49
CA ARG A 281 -12.07 -9.17 -15.71
C ARG A 281 -11.61 -8.88 -14.30
N ALA A 282 -12.22 -9.50 -13.31
CA ALA A 282 -11.65 -9.59 -11.97
C ALA A 282 -10.32 -10.33 -12.03
N ASN A 283 -9.31 -9.82 -11.33
CA ASN A 283 -8.03 -10.51 -11.17
C ASN A 283 -8.10 -11.35 -9.89
N ALA A 284 -7.80 -12.64 -9.98
CA ALA A 284 -7.91 -13.52 -8.82
C ALA A 284 -6.93 -14.69 -8.84
N THR A 285 -6.53 -15.15 -7.65
CA THR A 285 -5.63 -16.29 -7.45
C THR A 285 -6.05 -17.13 -6.25
N PHE A 286 -5.82 -18.43 -6.29
CA PHE A 286 -5.94 -19.32 -5.13
C PHE A 286 -4.83 -20.37 -5.17
N ASN A 287 -3.64 -19.99 -4.70
CA ASN A 287 -2.40 -20.75 -4.96
C ASN A 287 -2.34 -22.09 -4.20
N GLY A 288 -2.95 -22.17 -3.02
CA GLY A 288 -3.06 -23.37 -2.19
C GLY A 288 -4.23 -24.28 -2.53
N CYS A 289 -4.93 -24.04 -3.64
CA CYS A 289 -6.13 -24.79 -4.00
C CYS A 289 -5.82 -26.26 -4.34
N ASP A 290 -6.47 -27.19 -3.64
CA ASP A 290 -6.27 -28.65 -3.80
C ASP A 290 -7.54 -29.46 -4.12
N TYR A 291 -8.72 -28.82 -4.15
CA TYR A 291 -10.00 -29.52 -4.30
C TYR A 291 -10.33 -29.96 -5.74
N ALA A 292 -9.64 -29.43 -6.75
CA ALA A 292 -9.79 -29.84 -8.14
C ALA A 292 -8.47 -29.78 -8.93
N PRO A 293 -8.27 -30.66 -9.94
CA PRO A 293 -7.16 -30.50 -10.88
C PRO A 293 -7.19 -29.09 -11.50
N ASP A 294 -6.03 -28.44 -11.54
CA ASP A 294 -5.83 -27.10 -12.13
C ASP A 294 -6.58 -25.95 -11.43
N CYS A 295 -7.11 -26.12 -10.22
CA CYS A 295 -7.78 -25.01 -9.51
C CYS A 295 -6.81 -23.94 -8.98
N ALA A 296 -5.56 -24.34 -8.72
CA ALA A 296 -4.44 -23.43 -8.50
C ALA A 296 -3.89 -22.84 -9.83
N ALA A 297 -4.34 -23.31 -10.99
CA ALA A 297 -3.95 -22.69 -12.26
C ALA A 297 -4.67 -21.33 -12.41
N PRO A 298 -4.02 -20.31 -13.01
CA PRO A 298 -4.60 -18.97 -13.17
C PRO A 298 -6.00 -18.97 -13.79
N THR A 299 -6.31 -19.96 -14.63
CA THR A 299 -7.58 -20.07 -15.34
C THR A 299 -8.67 -20.82 -14.58
N GLY A 300 -8.43 -21.34 -13.39
CA GLY A 300 -9.44 -22.12 -12.65
C GLY A 300 -10.37 -21.22 -11.84
N PHE A 301 -9.83 -20.71 -10.73
CA PHE A 301 -10.56 -19.83 -9.83
C PHE A 301 -10.94 -18.49 -10.48
N GLU A 302 -10.01 -17.79 -11.12
CA GLU A 302 -10.27 -16.49 -11.78
C GLU A 302 -11.34 -16.61 -12.88
N GLU A 303 -11.28 -17.65 -13.71
CA GLU A 303 -12.28 -17.86 -14.75
C GLU A 303 -13.65 -18.19 -14.17
N THR A 304 -13.72 -18.99 -13.10
CA THR A 304 -14.99 -19.31 -12.43
C THR A 304 -15.67 -18.02 -11.95
N LEU A 305 -14.91 -17.14 -11.29
CA LEU A 305 -15.43 -15.84 -10.85
C LEU A 305 -15.97 -15.02 -12.03
N ASN A 306 -15.21 -14.91 -13.10
CA ASN A 306 -15.60 -14.09 -14.25
C ASN A 306 -16.72 -14.70 -15.10
N ALA A 307 -16.84 -16.03 -15.15
CA ALA A 307 -17.81 -16.74 -15.96
C ALA A 307 -19.19 -16.86 -15.30
N ASP A 308 -19.22 -17.15 -13.99
CA ASP A 308 -20.44 -17.60 -13.32
C ASP A 308 -21.12 -16.50 -12.46
N PHE A 309 -20.40 -15.42 -12.16
CA PHE A 309 -20.85 -14.35 -11.27
C PHE A 309 -20.92 -12.99 -11.99
N PRO A 310 -21.56 -11.96 -11.40
CA PRO A 310 -21.64 -10.63 -12.01
C PRO A 310 -20.26 -10.08 -12.36
N SER A 311 -20.15 -9.38 -13.49
CA SER A 311 -18.88 -8.79 -13.93
C SER A 311 -18.36 -7.76 -12.91
N ALA A 312 -17.06 -7.82 -12.63
CA ALA A 312 -16.41 -6.84 -11.77
C ALA A 312 -16.41 -5.46 -12.42
N THR A 313 -16.89 -4.47 -11.67
CA THR A 313 -16.92 -3.05 -12.05
C THR A 313 -16.72 -2.19 -10.81
N ALA A 314 -16.47 -0.89 -10.99
CA ALA A 314 -16.66 0.12 -9.94
C ALA A 314 -16.96 1.47 -10.60
N ALA A 315 -16.96 2.53 -9.81
CA ALA A 315 -17.25 3.85 -10.33
C ALA A 315 -16.13 4.30 -11.28
N ASP A 316 -16.49 5.09 -12.27
CA ASP A 316 -15.57 5.55 -13.31
C ASP A 316 -15.84 7.03 -13.56
N PHE A 317 -14.91 7.86 -13.09
CA PHE A 317 -15.09 9.31 -13.15
C PHE A 317 -15.03 9.84 -14.57
N ALA A 318 -14.33 9.16 -15.50
CA ALA A 318 -14.06 9.72 -16.82
C ALA A 318 -15.33 9.94 -17.66
N PRO A 319 -16.31 9.01 -17.72
CA PRO A 319 -17.60 9.29 -18.36
C PRO A 319 -18.40 10.44 -17.72
N LEU A 320 -18.31 10.60 -16.39
CA LEU A 320 -19.02 11.66 -15.66
C LEU A 320 -18.39 13.03 -15.98
N GLU A 321 -17.06 13.13 -15.85
CA GLU A 321 -16.34 14.38 -16.10
C GLU A 321 -16.30 14.75 -17.59
N ALA A 322 -16.41 13.77 -18.50
CA ALA A 322 -16.63 14.00 -19.92
C ALA A 322 -18.04 14.54 -20.23
N GLY A 323 -18.97 14.52 -19.26
CA GLY A 323 -20.36 14.94 -19.43
C GLY A 323 -21.19 14.00 -20.30
N ILE A 324 -20.74 12.76 -20.50
CA ILE A 324 -21.45 11.78 -21.33
C ILE A 324 -22.43 10.91 -20.53
N VAL A 325 -22.28 10.87 -19.20
CA VAL A 325 -23.26 10.30 -18.24
C VAL A 325 -23.59 11.32 -17.14
N ASP A 326 -24.69 11.09 -16.42
CA ASP A 326 -25.09 11.91 -15.27
C ASP A 326 -24.57 11.33 -13.94
N GLU A 327 -24.68 12.12 -12.87
CA GLU A 327 -24.25 11.74 -11.52
C GLU A 327 -24.95 10.45 -11.05
N GLU A 328 -26.24 10.29 -11.37
CA GLU A 328 -27.02 9.09 -11.05
C GLU A 328 -26.46 7.84 -11.75
N THR A 329 -26.12 7.91 -13.03
CA THR A 329 -25.52 6.78 -13.77
C THR A 329 -24.15 6.41 -13.21
N TYR A 330 -23.32 7.40 -12.87
CA TYR A 330 -22.03 7.18 -12.20
C TYR A 330 -22.21 6.43 -10.87
N VAL A 331 -23.17 6.87 -10.05
CA VAL A 331 -23.47 6.26 -8.75
C VAL A 331 -24.00 4.85 -8.91
N GLU A 332 -24.96 4.63 -9.81
CA GLU A 332 -25.50 3.31 -10.09
C GLU A 332 -24.43 2.32 -10.55
N GLN A 333 -23.47 2.76 -11.39
CA GLN A 333 -22.33 1.93 -11.78
C GLN A 333 -21.43 1.60 -10.59
N GLY A 334 -21.07 2.59 -9.76
CA GLY A 334 -20.25 2.36 -8.57
C GLY A 334 -20.87 1.35 -7.62
N LEU A 335 -22.19 1.42 -7.43
CA LEU A 335 -22.91 0.49 -6.55
C LEU A 335 -23.01 -0.94 -7.11
N LYS A 336 -22.81 -1.16 -8.42
CA LYS A 336 -22.71 -2.51 -9.00
C LYS A 336 -21.47 -3.27 -8.55
N TRP A 337 -20.45 -2.58 -8.02
CA TRP A 337 -19.29 -3.23 -7.41
C TRP A 337 -19.73 -4.30 -6.39
N ARG A 338 -20.77 -4.02 -5.60
CA ARG A 338 -21.30 -4.93 -4.58
C ARG A 338 -21.74 -6.27 -5.16
N ASP A 339 -22.41 -6.23 -6.32
CA ASP A 339 -23.07 -7.40 -6.91
C ASP A 339 -22.05 -8.51 -7.23
N ALA A 340 -20.86 -8.12 -7.70
CA ALA A 340 -19.76 -9.05 -7.96
C ALA A 340 -19.07 -9.48 -6.65
N HIS A 341 -18.64 -8.53 -5.83
CA HIS A 341 -17.73 -8.82 -4.71
C HIS A 341 -18.40 -9.55 -3.54
N GLN A 342 -19.67 -9.26 -3.24
CA GLN A 342 -20.41 -10.06 -2.25
C GLN A 342 -20.65 -11.49 -2.76
N ALA A 343 -20.87 -11.67 -4.06
CA ALA A 343 -21.03 -12.99 -4.66
C ALA A 343 -19.71 -13.78 -4.65
N TYR A 344 -18.57 -13.13 -4.93
CA TYR A 344 -17.25 -13.74 -4.81
C TYR A 344 -16.95 -14.17 -3.37
N LEU A 345 -17.25 -13.31 -2.40
CA LEU A 345 -17.04 -13.60 -0.99
C LEU A 345 -17.89 -14.81 -0.53
N ALA A 346 -19.18 -14.84 -0.90
CA ALA A 346 -20.05 -15.97 -0.63
C ALA A 346 -19.54 -17.26 -1.30
N HIS A 347 -19.09 -17.20 -2.55
CA HIS A 347 -18.52 -18.35 -3.25
C HIS A 347 -17.29 -18.90 -2.53
N ILE A 348 -16.37 -18.04 -2.10
CA ILE A 348 -15.16 -18.43 -1.39
C ILE A 348 -15.49 -19.16 -0.09
N VAL A 349 -16.40 -18.63 0.72
CA VAL A 349 -16.68 -19.20 2.05
C VAL A 349 -17.68 -20.36 1.98
N GLU A 350 -18.78 -20.22 1.25
CA GLU A 350 -19.90 -21.18 1.27
C GLU A 350 -19.71 -22.32 0.26
N ASP A 351 -19.30 -22.01 -0.98
CA ASP A 351 -19.20 -23.03 -2.04
C ASP A 351 -17.86 -23.75 -2.02
N LEU A 352 -16.75 -23.00 -1.86
CA LEU A 352 -15.41 -23.58 -1.75
C LEU A 352 -15.10 -24.10 -0.35
N GLY A 353 -15.89 -23.69 0.66
CA GLY A 353 -15.70 -24.12 2.04
C GLY A 353 -14.43 -23.58 2.68
N VAL A 354 -13.94 -22.41 2.23
CA VAL A 354 -12.80 -21.75 2.86
C VAL A 354 -13.26 -21.18 4.20
N GLU A 355 -12.62 -21.62 5.27
CA GLU A 355 -12.84 -21.12 6.64
C GLU A 355 -11.65 -20.26 7.05
N PRO A 356 -11.58 -18.97 6.65
CA PRO A 356 -10.41 -18.15 6.92
C PRO A 356 -10.31 -17.80 8.41
N ASP A 357 -9.12 -17.98 8.99
CA ASP A 357 -8.76 -17.42 10.31
C ASP A 357 -8.58 -15.89 10.22
N LEU A 358 -8.19 -15.38 9.05
CA LEU A 358 -8.03 -13.96 8.74
C LEU A 358 -8.67 -13.63 7.39
N LEU A 359 -9.70 -12.77 7.42
CA LEU A 359 -10.31 -12.20 6.22
C LEU A 359 -9.91 -10.73 6.09
N LEU A 360 -9.28 -10.42 4.96
CA LEU A 360 -8.95 -9.06 4.54
C LEU A 360 -9.97 -8.59 3.51
N LEU A 361 -10.64 -7.46 3.76
CA LEU A 361 -11.72 -6.96 2.93
C LEU A 361 -11.56 -5.46 2.65
N GLY A 362 -11.75 -5.05 1.40
CA GLY A 362 -11.80 -3.63 1.01
C GLY A 362 -13.11 -3.23 0.35
N SER A 363 -13.38 -1.92 0.31
CA SER A 363 -14.53 -1.30 -0.35
C SER A 363 -14.10 0.05 -0.93
N PRO A 364 -13.90 0.17 -2.25
CA PRO A 364 -13.35 1.39 -2.87
C PRO A 364 -14.39 2.50 -3.05
N VAL A 365 -15.69 2.17 -3.05
CA VAL A 365 -16.76 3.10 -3.48
C VAL A 365 -16.84 4.37 -2.60
N THR A 366 -16.45 4.28 -1.32
CA THR A 366 -16.41 5.44 -0.42
C THR A 366 -15.36 6.47 -0.84
N ASP A 367 -14.23 6.02 -1.38
CA ASP A 367 -13.19 6.87 -1.94
C ASP A 367 -13.65 7.50 -3.25
N GLU A 368 -14.10 6.66 -4.18
CA GLU A 368 -14.57 7.04 -5.52
C GLU A 368 -15.65 8.14 -5.45
N PHE A 369 -16.68 7.96 -4.62
CA PHE A 369 -17.77 8.93 -4.52
C PHE A 369 -17.35 10.21 -3.78
N SER A 370 -16.45 10.10 -2.81
CA SER A 370 -15.93 11.28 -2.11
C SER A 370 -15.12 12.17 -3.06
N HIS A 371 -14.36 11.57 -3.98
CA HIS A 371 -13.66 12.29 -5.04
C HIS A 371 -14.59 13.15 -5.90
N GLN A 372 -15.80 12.66 -6.21
CA GLN A 372 -16.71 13.34 -7.13
C GLN A 372 -17.70 14.30 -6.44
N PHE A 373 -17.95 14.15 -5.14
CA PHE A 373 -19.06 14.87 -4.50
C PHE A 373 -18.72 15.67 -3.24
N LEU A 374 -17.59 15.41 -2.55
CA LEU A 374 -17.38 15.97 -1.20
C LEU A 374 -17.40 17.50 -1.16
N GLY A 375 -16.73 18.16 -2.10
CA GLY A 375 -16.68 19.62 -2.23
C GLY A 375 -18.04 20.22 -2.58
N LEU A 376 -18.86 19.52 -3.37
CA LEU A 376 -20.19 20.00 -3.76
C LEU A 376 -21.18 20.04 -2.58
N ILE A 377 -20.87 19.35 -1.48
CA ILE A 377 -21.67 19.33 -0.24
C ILE A 377 -20.99 20.06 0.93
N SER A 378 -19.78 20.59 0.74
CA SER A 378 -19.01 21.25 1.80
C SER A 378 -19.17 22.77 1.71
N PRO A 379 -19.86 23.44 2.65
CA PRO A 379 -20.20 24.86 2.49
C PRO A 379 -19.02 25.82 2.70
N THR A 380 -17.97 25.36 3.38
CA THR A 380 -16.82 26.19 3.77
C THR A 380 -15.50 25.49 3.52
N GLU A 381 -14.50 26.30 3.17
CA GLU A 381 -13.09 25.93 3.13
C GLU A 381 -12.49 25.87 4.55
N PRO A 382 -11.34 25.20 4.73
CA PRO A 382 -10.54 25.33 5.94
C PRO A 382 -10.29 26.81 6.28
N GLY A 383 -10.57 27.20 7.53
CA GLY A 383 -10.48 28.59 7.96
C GLY A 383 -11.73 29.45 7.69
N GLY A 384 -12.80 28.87 7.13
CA GLY A 384 -14.15 29.42 7.12
C GLY A 384 -14.52 30.29 5.91
N ALA A 385 -13.71 30.33 4.86
CA ALA A 385 -14.09 30.96 3.60
C ALA A 385 -15.23 30.17 2.91
N THR A 386 -16.03 30.83 2.07
CA THR A 386 -17.13 30.17 1.35
C THR A 386 -16.59 29.36 0.20
N ASN A 387 -17.00 28.10 0.11
CA ASN A 387 -16.71 27.26 -1.04
C ASN A 387 -17.57 27.70 -2.25
N PRO A 388 -16.98 28.09 -3.39
CA PRO A 388 -17.73 28.53 -4.57
C PRO A 388 -18.48 27.40 -5.29
N TYR A 389 -18.14 26.13 -5.04
CA TYR A 389 -18.77 24.96 -5.65
C TYR A 389 -19.86 24.31 -4.80
N TYR A 390 -20.09 24.81 -3.58
CA TYR A 390 -21.16 24.31 -2.73
C TYR A 390 -22.52 24.58 -3.38
N ASP A 391 -23.24 23.50 -3.71
CA ASP A 391 -24.51 23.54 -4.45
C ASP A 391 -24.42 24.22 -5.82
N ASP A 392 -23.23 24.36 -6.42
CA ASP A 392 -23.00 25.08 -7.68
C ASP A 392 -21.86 24.43 -8.46
N LEU A 393 -22.15 23.32 -9.14
CA LEU A 393 -21.16 22.55 -9.91
C LEU A 393 -20.40 23.40 -10.96
N LEU A 394 -21.06 24.40 -11.55
CA LEU A 394 -20.48 25.23 -12.60
C LEU A 394 -19.74 26.47 -12.06
N ALA A 395 -19.83 26.72 -10.75
CA ALA A 395 -19.35 27.93 -10.09
C ALA A 395 -19.81 29.22 -10.80
N ASP A 396 -21.07 29.25 -11.27
CA ASP A 396 -21.63 30.38 -12.02
C ASP A 396 -22.45 31.35 -11.15
N GLY A 397 -22.58 31.05 -9.86
CA GLY A 397 -23.36 31.77 -8.86
C GLY A 397 -24.83 31.34 -8.79
N THR A 398 -25.24 30.31 -9.53
CA THR A 398 -26.60 29.77 -9.56
C THR A 398 -26.64 28.39 -8.92
N PRO A 399 -27.33 28.21 -7.79
CA PRO A 399 -27.43 26.91 -7.16
C PRO A 399 -28.13 25.87 -8.06
N ASP A 400 -27.53 24.68 -8.18
CA ASP A 400 -28.10 23.53 -8.87
C ASP A 400 -29.12 22.75 -8.00
N ASN A 401 -29.17 23.02 -6.69
CA ASN A 401 -30.07 22.43 -5.69
C ASN A 401 -29.92 20.90 -5.57
N ARG A 402 -28.68 20.40 -5.66
CA ARG A 402 -28.37 18.96 -5.65
C ARG A 402 -27.65 18.47 -4.40
N VAL A 403 -27.41 19.32 -3.39
CA VAL A 403 -26.75 18.91 -2.13
C VAL A 403 -27.37 17.65 -1.53
N GLU A 404 -28.71 17.57 -1.40
CA GLU A 404 -29.38 16.40 -0.80
C GLU A 404 -29.14 15.11 -1.61
N ALA A 405 -29.10 15.20 -2.94
CA ALA A 405 -28.81 14.06 -3.81
C ALA A 405 -27.36 13.59 -3.64
N ARG A 406 -26.40 14.53 -3.65
CA ARG A 406 -24.96 14.25 -3.52
C ARG A 406 -24.57 13.71 -2.13
N GLU A 407 -25.19 14.24 -1.07
CA GLU A 407 -25.11 13.63 0.26
C GLU A 407 -25.68 12.21 0.27
N GLY A 408 -26.78 11.99 -0.45
CA GLY A 408 -27.39 10.67 -0.66
C GLY A 408 -26.44 9.69 -1.38
N PHE A 409 -25.69 10.17 -2.38
CA PHE A 409 -24.70 9.37 -3.10
C PHE A 409 -23.57 8.92 -2.18
N ILE A 410 -22.92 9.86 -1.49
CA ILE A 410 -21.86 9.54 -0.51
C ILE A 410 -22.40 8.58 0.56
N ARG A 411 -23.61 8.83 1.09
CA ARG A 411 -24.25 7.92 2.05
C ARG A 411 -24.45 6.52 1.47
N GLY A 412 -24.85 6.40 0.21
CA GLY A 412 -25.00 5.11 -0.47
C GLY A 412 -23.70 4.30 -0.55
N ALA A 413 -22.55 4.96 -0.74
CA ALA A 413 -21.25 4.29 -0.67
C ALA A 413 -20.95 3.72 0.72
N TYR A 414 -21.24 4.48 1.78
CA TYR A 414 -21.09 3.99 3.16
C TYR A 414 -22.09 2.88 3.50
N GLU A 415 -23.32 2.95 2.98
CA GLU A 415 -24.30 1.87 3.14
C GLU A 415 -23.84 0.58 2.46
N LEU A 416 -23.26 0.67 1.26
CA LEU A 416 -22.63 -0.48 0.58
C LEU A 416 -21.45 -1.05 1.39
N ALA A 417 -20.59 -0.19 1.96
CA ALA A 417 -19.48 -0.64 2.81
C ALA A 417 -19.99 -1.35 4.08
N ASP A 418 -21.05 -0.81 4.71
CA ASP A 418 -21.70 -1.41 5.88
C ASP A 418 -22.36 -2.76 5.57
N GLU A 419 -23.04 -2.88 4.42
CA GLU A 419 -23.61 -4.14 3.93
C GLU A 419 -22.54 -5.19 3.68
N THR A 420 -21.41 -4.80 3.07
CA THR A 420 -20.30 -5.71 2.77
C THR A 420 -19.61 -6.18 4.05
N LEU A 421 -19.42 -5.27 5.02
CA LEU A 421 -18.95 -5.61 6.36
C LEU A 421 -19.91 -6.57 7.08
N GLY A 422 -21.22 -6.35 6.97
CA GLY A 422 -22.25 -7.23 7.52
C GLY A 422 -22.18 -8.64 6.93
N ALA A 423 -22.11 -8.75 5.59
CA ALA A 423 -21.97 -10.01 4.89
C ALA A 423 -20.70 -10.77 5.32
N ALA A 424 -19.57 -10.07 5.44
CA ALA A 424 -18.32 -10.68 5.91
C ALA A 424 -18.41 -11.18 7.36
N ARG A 425 -19.06 -10.43 8.25
CA ARG A 425 -19.29 -10.86 9.64
C ARG A 425 -20.18 -12.10 9.71
N ASP A 426 -21.24 -12.15 8.92
CA ASP A 426 -22.15 -13.30 8.86
C ASP A 426 -21.41 -14.57 8.40
N LEU A 427 -20.51 -14.43 7.42
CA LEU A 427 -19.70 -15.53 6.88
C LEU A 427 -18.58 -15.99 7.83
N MET A 428 -17.92 -15.05 8.52
CA MET A 428 -16.85 -15.35 9.49
C MET A 428 -17.39 -15.88 10.83
N GLY A 429 -18.64 -15.57 11.17
CA GLY A 429 -19.22 -15.88 12.47
C GLY A 429 -18.68 -14.98 13.60
N GLU A 430 -18.36 -15.57 14.75
CA GLU A 430 -17.80 -14.82 15.89
C GLU A 430 -16.32 -14.48 15.65
N ALA A 431 -16.06 -13.35 14.99
CA ALA A 431 -14.71 -12.85 14.71
C ALA A 431 -14.48 -11.46 15.34
N ALA A 432 -13.22 -11.17 15.70
CA ALA A 432 -12.79 -9.81 16.00
C ALA A 432 -12.74 -9.01 14.69
N VAL A 433 -13.32 -7.82 14.70
CA VAL A 433 -13.44 -6.97 13.52
C VAL A 433 -12.66 -5.69 13.74
N PHE A 434 -11.82 -5.34 12.78
CA PHE A 434 -11.13 -4.05 12.68
C PHE A 434 -11.65 -3.33 11.45
N ALA A 435 -12.51 -2.33 11.65
CA ALA A 435 -12.99 -1.47 10.57
C ALA A 435 -12.11 -0.21 10.51
N THR A 436 -11.26 -0.15 9.49
CA THR A 436 -10.27 0.92 9.29
C THR A 436 -10.36 1.53 7.90
N SER A 437 -9.61 2.60 7.64
CA SER A 437 -9.33 3.09 6.29
C SER A 437 -7.82 3.30 6.09
N ASP A 438 -7.36 3.19 4.85
CA ASP A 438 -6.00 3.46 4.40
C ASP A 438 -5.64 4.95 4.44
N HIS A 439 -6.62 5.84 4.33
CA HIS A 439 -6.45 7.28 4.53
C HIS A 439 -7.73 7.98 4.99
N GLY A 440 -7.61 9.28 5.30
CA GLY A 440 -8.73 10.20 5.43
C GLY A 440 -9.01 10.99 4.15
N PHE A 441 -9.74 12.09 4.23
CA PHE A 441 -10.20 12.86 3.07
C PHE A 441 -10.39 14.36 3.37
N ALA A 442 -10.39 15.18 2.32
CA ALA A 442 -10.68 16.61 2.37
C ALA A 442 -11.43 17.07 1.10
N PRO A 443 -12.27 18.11 1.15
CA PRO A 443 -12.78 18.75 -0.07
C PRO A 443 -11.63 19.32 -0.90
N ALA A 444 -11.70 19.17 -2.21
CA ALA A 444 -10.73 19.74 -3.14
C ALA A 444 -11.46 20.19 -4.41
N TYR A 445 -11.02 21.23 -5.11
CA TYR A 445 -11.64 21.68 -6.38
C TYR A 445 -10.74 22.65 -7.16
N TYR A 446 -9.48 22.79 -6.75
CA TYR A 446 -8.44 23.47 -7.55
C TYR A 446 -7.30 22.51 -7.85
N ALA A 447 -6.96 22.42 -9.13
CA ALA A 447 -5.80 21.69 -9.61
C ALA A 447 -4.57 22.58 -9.53
N VAL A 448 -3.44 22.01 -9.12
CA VAL A 448 -2.11 22.63 -9.19
C VAL A 448 -1.28 21.85 -10.19
N ASN A 449 -0.75 22.53 -11.21
CA ASN A 449 0.06 21.89 -12.24
C ASN A 449 1.54 21.88 -11.85
N ALA A 450 1.98 20.77 -11.25
CA ALA A 450 3.37 20.59 -10.83
C ALA A 450 4.37 20.70 -11.99
N ASN A 451 4.03 20.22 -13.19
CA ASN A 451 4.96 20.22 -14.32
C ASN A 451 5.13 21.60 -14.94
N LEU A 452 4.08 22.42 -14.98
CA LEU A 452 4.22 23.81 -15.40
C LEU A 452 5.08 24.60 -14.40
N VAL A 453 5.01 24.30 -13.10
CA VAL A 453 5.92 24.87 -12.09
C VAL A 453 7.37 24.47 -12.36
N LEU A 454 7.63 23.19 -12.66
CA LEU A 454 8.96 22.72 -13.05
C LEU A 454 9.45 23.38 -14.36
N GLN A 455 8.57 23.55 -15.34
CA GLN A 455 8.89 24.21 -16.61
C GLN A 455 9.25 25.69 -16.40
N GLN A 456 8.46 26.42 -15.61
CA GLN A 456 8.72 27.82 -15.28
C GLN A 456 10.00 28.01 -14.46
N ALA A 457 10.40 26.99 -13.69
CA ALA A 457 11.68 26.92 -13.00
C ALA A 457 12.87 26.55 -13.93
N GLY A 458 12.62 26.24 -15.21
CA GLY A 458 13.64 25.84 -16.18
C GLY A 458 14.27 24.48 -15.85
N LEU A 459 13.46 23.53 -15.37
CA LEU A 459 13.86 22.16 -15.05
C LEU A 459 13.42 21.15 -16.13
N VAL A 460 12.41 21.53 -16.91
CA VAL A 460 11.93 20.80 -18.09
C VAL A 460 11.63 21.82 -19.19
N ASP A 461 11.74 21.41 -20.45
CA ASP A 461 11.60 22.32 -21.60
C ASP A 461 10.12 22.56 -21.97
N THR A 462 9.30 21.51 -21.86
CA THR A 462 7.88 21.53 -22.22
C THR A 462 7.02 21.12 -21.03
N GLU A 463 5.83 21.70 -20.98
CA GLU A 463 4.78 21.27 -20.08
C GLU A 463 4.33 19.85 -20.47
N GLN A 464 4.15 19.00 -19.47
CA GLN A 464 3.56 17.67 -19.65
C GLN A 464 2.40 17.52 -18.66
N LEU A 465 1.38 16.73 -19.01
CA LEU A 465 0.14 16.60 -18.21
C LEU A 465 -0.05 15.22 -17.55
N SER A 466 0.81 14.24 -17.84
CA SER A 466 0.73 12.88 -17.32
C SER A 466 1.54 12.67 -16.03
N ASN A 467 0.91 12.12 -14.99
CA ASN A 467 1.58 11.81 -13.74
C ASN A 467 2.84 10.93 -13.90
N CYS A 468 3.94 11.37 -13.27
CA CYS A 468 5.21 10.66 -13.17
C CYS A 468 5.86 10.35 -14.53
N ARG A 469 5.75 11.30 -15.46
CA ARG A 469 6.31 11.19 -16.81
C ARG A 469 7.15 12.42 -17.12
N ILE A 470 8.20 12.23 -17.90
CA ILE A 470 8.92 13.36 -18.50
C ILE A 470 8.16 13.87 -19.73
N PRO A 471 8.44 15.08 -20.23
CA PRO A 471 7.93 15.49 -21.53
C PRO A 471 8.45 14.56 -22.63
N GLU A 472 7.64 14.28 -23.65
CA GLU A 472 8.06 13.40 -24.74
C GLU A 472 9.37 13.90 -25.37
N PRO A 473 10.36 13.02 -25.57
CA PRO A 473 11.58 13.41 -26.26
C PRO A 473 11.23 13.86 -27.67
N ASP A 474 11.87 14.94 -28.13
CA ASP A 474 11.78 15.37 -29.53
C ASP A 474 12.14 14.18 -30.43
N PRO A 475 11.24 13.67 -31.28
CA PRO A 475 11.52 12.51 -32.13
C PRO A 475 12.65 12.78 -33.14
N ASP A 476 13.02 14.04 -33.36
CA ASP A 476 14.14 14.47 -34.19
C ASP A 476 15.44 14.70 -33.38
N ALA A 477 15.43 14.55 -32.04
CA ALA A 477 16.64 14.62 -31.23
C ALA A 477 17.55 13.41 -31.49
N ALA A 478 18.82 13.66 -31.80
CA ALA A 478 19.80 12.60 -31.96
C ALA A 478 20.04 11.88 -30.63
N THR A 479 20.04 10.55 -30.63
CA THR A 479 20.56 9.76 -29.50
C THR A 479 21.98 10.23 -29.18
N PRO A 480 22.27 10.63 -27.92
CA PRO A 480 23.62 11.07 -27.54
C PRO A 480 24.66 10.00 -27.85
N ASP A 481 25.82 10.41 -28.36
CA ASP A 481 26.96 9.52 -28.57
C ASP A 481 27.56 9.16 -27.18
N PRO A 482 27.55 7.88 -26.76
CA PRO A 482 28.06 7.47 -25.45
C PRO A 482 29.57 7.69 -25.29
N GLU A 483 30.32 8.02 -26.36
CA GLU A 483 31.73 8.43 -26.30
C GLU A 483 31.94 9.96 -26.42
N SER A 484 30.87 10.76 -26.46
CA SER A 484 30.98 12.22 -26.56
C SER A 484 31.21 12.91 -25.22
N ASP A 485 32.05 13.95 -25.21
CA ASP A 485 32.24 14.88 -24.09
C ASP A 485 31.07 15.90 -23.95
N GLU A 486 29.95 15.70 -24.65
CA GLU A 486 28.79 16.60 -24.53
C GLU A 486 28.08 16.35 -23.19
N PRO A 487 27.70 17.42 -22.45
CA PRO A 487 26.97 17.24 -21.20
C PRO A 487 25.65 16.51 -21.47
N PRO A 488 25.22 15.62 -20.56
CA PRO A 488 23.96 14.92 -20.72
C PRO A 488 22.81 15.93 -20.89
N SER A 489 21.95 15.67 -21.87
CA SER A 489 20.83 16.53 -22.26
C SER A 489 19.51 15.79 -22.03
N GLY A 490 18.50 16.50 -21.53
CA GLY A 490 17.22 15.91 -21.13
C GLY A 490 16.62 16.63 -19.91
N PRO A 491 15.43 16.22 -19.46
CA PRO A 491 14.76 16.82 -18.32
C PRO A 491 15.61 16.67 -17.05
N ALA A 492 15.72 17.74 -16.27
CA ALA A 492 16.44 17.75 -14.99
C ALA A 492 15.60 17.19 -13.85
N ALA A 493 14.28 17.17 -14.00
CA ALA A 493 13.34 16.70 -12.98
C ALA A 493 12.04 16.14 -13.58
N LYS A 494 11.31 15.37 -12.79
CA LYS A 494 9.90 15.02 -13.02
C LYS A 494 9.11 15.03 -11.72
N ALA A 495 7.80 15.27 -11.82
CA ALA A 495 6.88 15.20 -10.69
C ALA A 495 6.06 13.90 -10.74
N CYS A 496 5.96 13.21 -9.61
CA CYS A 496 5.05 12.08 -9.39
C CYS A 496 4.15 12.45 -8.23
N TRP A 497 2.83 12.47 -8.43
CA TRP A 497 1.87 13.01 -7.47
C TRP A 497 0.76 12.03 -7.14
N ALA A 498 0.12 12.26 -6.00
CA ALA A 498 -1.17 11.68 -5.64
C ALA A 498 -1.88 12.63 -4.69
N GLY A 499 -3.06 13.09 -5.08
CA GLY A 499 -3.86 14.04 -4.35
C GLY A 499 -3.12 15.31 -3.95
N GLY A 500 -3.08 15.60 -2.65
CA GLY A 500 -2.45 16.81 -2.10
C GLY A 500 -0.91 16.82 -2.11
N THR A 501 -0.24 15.72 -2.53
CA THR A 501 1.23 15.59 -2.45
C THR A 501 1.87 15.31 -3.81
N ALA A 502 2.96 16.02 -4.11
CA ALA A 502 3.84 15.76 -5.24
C ALA A 502 5.27 15.46 -4.77
N GLN A 503 5.86 14.38 -5.28
CA GLN A 503 7.27 14.05 -5.12
C GLN A 503 8.03 14.45 -6.38
N ILE A 504 9.08 15.25 -6.21
CA ILE A 504 9.92 15.73 -7.28
C ILE A 504 11.22 14.94 -7.27
N TYR A 505 11.50 14.26 -8.37
CA TYR A 505 12.73 13.50 -8.58
C TYR A 505 13.65 14.30 -9.49
N LEU A 506 14.92 14.39 -9.14
CA LEU A 506 15.97 14.96 -9.99
C LEU A 506 16.66 13.84 -10.77
N ASN A 507 17.12 14.14 -11.97
CA ASN A 507 17.84 13.18 -12.82
C ASN A 507 19.35 13.42 -12.66
N VAL A 508 20.01 12.77 -11.71
CA VAL A 508 21.36 13.15 -11.25
C VAL A 508 22.44 12.27 -11.88
N VAL A 509 23.50 12.89 -12.41
CA VAL A 509 24.65 12.19 -13.00
C VAL A 509 25.32 11.26 -11.97
N ASP A 510 25.74 10.07 -12.42
CA ASP A 510 26.35 8.98 -11.63
C ASP A 510 25.45 8.34 -10.56
N ARG A 511 24.27 8.92 -10.29
CA ARG A 511 23.20 8.32 -9.46
C ARG A 511 22.15 7.63 -10.31
N ASP A 512 21.75 8.29 -11.40
CA ASP A 512 20.73 7.86 -12.33
C ASP A 512 21.39 7.57 -13.70
N PRO A 513 21.10 6.43 -14.36
CA PRO A 513 21.75 6.05 -15.62
C PRO A 513 21.67 7.09 -16.74
N THR A 514 20.58 7.86 -16.77
CA THR A 514 20.33 8.93 -17.75
C THR A 514 20.51 10.34 -17.16
N GLY A 515 21.26 10.47 -16.06
CA GLY A 515 21.45 11.69 -15.29
C GLY A 515 21.82 12.93 -16.12
N THR A 516 21.15 14.06 -15.88
CA THR A 516 21.39 15.36 -16.55
C THR A 516 21.82 16.47 -15.59
N VAL A 517 21.57 16.31 -14.30
CA VAL A 517 21.97 17.24 -13.23
C VAL A 517 23.33 16.82 -12.68
N PRO A 518 24.41 17.63 -12.85
CA PRO A 518 25.70 17.35 -12.22
C PRO A 518 25.59 17.23 -10.70
N GLU A 519 26.35 16.32 -10.10
CA GLU A 519 26.32 16.07 -8.64
C GLU A 519 26.62 17.35 -7.83
N ASP A 520 27.53 18.21 -8.30
CA ASP A 520 27.88 19.47 -7.65
C ASP A 520 26.81 20.58 -7.80
N GLU A 521 25.84 20.40 -8.69
CA GLU A 521 24.67 21.27 -8.86
C GLU A 521 23.42 20.77 -8.12
N TYR A 522 23.40 19.52 -7.64
CA TYR A 522 22.24 18.88 -7.00
C TYR A 522 21.52 19.78 -5.99
N GLU A 523 22.26 20.35 -5.04
CA GLU A 523 21.68 21.22 -4.00
C GLU A 523 21.13 22.54 -4.56
N ALA A 524 21.77 23.12 -5.56
CA ALA A 524 21.27 24.34 -6.21
C ALA A 524 19.98 24.07 -7.01
N VAL A 525 19.88 22.89 -7.62
CA VAL A 525 18.65 22.45 -8.30
C VAL A 525 17.53 22.21 -7.30
N ARG A 526 17.80 21.56 -6.16
CA ARG A 526 16.81 21.41 -5.07
C ARG A 526 16.30 22.75 -4.56
N ASP A 527 17.20 23.70 -4.29
CA ASP A 527 16.82 25.04 -3.83
C ASP A 527 15.90 25.76 -4.82
N ARG A 528 16.15 25.56 -6.12
CA ARG A 528 15.29 26.10 -7.19
C ARG A 528 13.92 25.43 -7.23
N VAL A 529 13.83 24.11 -7.05
CA VAL A 529 12.55 23.40 -6.89
C VAL A 529 11.80 23.93 -5.68
N VAL A 530 12.45 24.00 -4.52
CA VAL A 530 11.85 24.50 -3.27
C VAL A 530 11.28 25.90 -3.47
N ALA A 531 12.09 26.83 -3.98
CA ALA A 531 11.65 28.21 -4.21
C ALA A 531 10.50 28.32 -5.24
N ALA A 532 10.49 27.46 -6.27
CA ALA A 532 9.42 27.45 -7.27
C ALA A 532 8.08 27.01 -6.66
N PHE A 533 8.08 25.94 -5.86
CA PHE A 533 6.87 25.46 -5.21
C PHE A 533 6.42 26.35 -4.05
N GLU A 534 7.33 26.83 -3.19
CA GLU A 534 6.99 27.80 -2.13
C GLU A 534 6.42 29.11 -2.70
N GLY A 535 6.77 29.44 -3.95
CA GLY A 535 6.28 30.63 -4.65
C GLY A 535 4.93 30.47 -5.35
N ILE A 536 4.29 29.31 -5.29
CA ILE A 536 2.97 29.10 -5.90
C ILE A 536 1.94 30.02 -5.21
N ALA A 537 1.21 30.77 -6.02
CA ALA A 537 0.10 31.61 -5.59
C ALA A 537 -1.09 31.40 -6.50
N ASP A 538 -2.29 31.39 -5.92
CA ASP A 538 -3.53 31.37 -6.68
C ASP A 538 -3.82 32.79 -7.21
N PRO A 539 -3.86 33.01 -8.53
CA PRO A 539 -4.13 34.33 -9.11
C PRO A 539 -5.55 34.84 -8.80
N ASN A 540 -6.50 33.93 -8.54
CA ASN A 540 -7.88 34.24 -8.20
C ASN A 540 -8.08 34.42 -6.68
N ASN A 541 -7.16 33.88 -5.87
CA ASN A 541 -7.13 34.06 -4.42
C ASN A 541 -5.70 34.33 -3.89
N PRO A 542 -5.15 35.55 -4.08
CA PRO A 542 -3.76 35.85 -3.76
C PRO A 542 -3.37 35.73 -2.28
N ASP A 543 -4.36 35.71 -1.37
CA ASP A 543 -4.16 35.56 0.07
C ASP A 543 -4.21 34.08 0.52
N ALA A 544 -4.55 33.14 -0.37
CA ALA A 544 -4.60 31.71 -0.06
C ALA A 544 -3.20 31.13 0.15
N ALA A 545 -3.07 30.32 1.19
CA ALA A 545 -1.89 29.50 1.40
C ALA A 545 -2.01 28.20 0.58
N VAL A 546 -1.61 28.22 -0.70
CA VAL A 546 -1.72 27.06 -1.60
C VAL A 546 -0.87 25.89 -1.13
N VAL A 547 0.39 26.15 -0.77
CA VAL A 547 1.33 25.13 -0.30
C VAL A 547 1.32 25.05 1.22
N ALA A 548 1.11 23.85 1.75
CA ALA A 548 1.19 23.57 3.18
C ALA A 548 2.64 23.48 3.64
N ARG A 549 3.45 22.66 2.94
CA ARG A 549 4.87 22.46 3.24
C ARG A 549 5.63 21.89 2.06
N VAL A 550 6.88 22.34 1.91
CA VAL A 550 7.89 21.71 1.06
C VAL A 550 8.94 21.04 1.94
N PHE A 551 9.20 19.77 1.70
CA PHE A 551 10.17 18.96 2.41
C PHE A 551 11.36 18.68 1.50
N ARG A 552 12.55 18.81 2.06
CA ARG A 552 13.72 18.11 1.55
C ARG A 552 13.61 16.62 1.90
N LYS A 553 14.10 15.74 1.02
CA LYS A 553 14.10 14.28 1.20
C LYS A 553 14.45 13.82 2.62
N GLU A 554 15.52 14.36 3.20
CA GLU A 554 15.98 14.00 4.55
C GLU A 554 14.99 14.35 5.68
N GLU A 555 14.10 15.32 5.48
CA GLU A 555 13.05 15.69 6.44
C GLU A 555 11.92 14.66 6.50
N LEU A 556 11.81 13.77 5.50
CA LEU A 556 10.79 12.72 5.47
C LEU A 556 11.01 11.64 6.53
N ARG A 557 12.14 11.68 7.25
CA ARG A 557 12.43 10.76 8.36
C ARG A 557 11.40 10.87 9.49
N ASP A 558 10.77 12.03 9.64
CA ASP A 558 9.67 12.26 10.58
C ASP A 558 8.71 13.32 10.05
N VAL A 559 7.57 12.87 9.52
CA VAL A 559 6.44 13.71 9.15
C VAL A 559 5.28 13.39 10.08
N ALA A 560 5.10 14.21 11.12
CA ALA A 560 4.05 14.05 12.13
C ALA A 560 4.05 12.67 12.82
N GLY A 561 5.24 12.09 13.06
CA GLY A 561 5.42 10.77 13.68
C GLY A 561 5.48 9.61 12.69
N THR A 562 5.56 9.89 11.39
CA THR A 562 5.65 8.87 10.32
C THR A 562 7.01 8.92 9.62
N ASP A 563 7.63 7.76 9.39
CA ASP A 563 8.93 7.66 8.71
C ASP A 563 8.72 7.34 7.21
N ALA A 564 8.64 8.38 6.40
CA ALA A 564 8.38 8.29 4.96
C ALA A 564 9.66 8.33 4.10
N LEU A 565 10.84 8.26 4.73
CA LEU A 565 12.12 8.37 4.04
C LEU A 565 12.61 7.01 3.53
N HIS A 566 12.25 6.69 2.28
CA HIS A 566 12.85 5.62 1.52
C HIS A 566 14.08 6.13 0.73
N PRO A 567 15.24 5.47 0.82
CA PRO A 567 16.49 5.93 0.20
C PRO A 567 16.43 6.13 -1.32
N THR A 568 15.76 5.25 -2.05
CA THR A 568 15.72 5.23 -3.53
C THR A 568 14.33 5.51 -4.10
N ARG A 569 13.31 5.67 -3.25
CA ARG A 569 11.90 5.78 -3.69
C ARG A 569 11.21 7.05 -3.23
N SER A 570 11.76 7.76 -2.25
CA SER A 570 11.30 9.12 -1.91
C SER A 570 11.96 10.16 -2.82
N GLY A 571 11.16 11.12 -3.28
CA GLY A 571 11.60 12.25 -4.08
C GLY A 571 12.64 13.11 -3.38
N ASP A 572 13.46 13.81 -4.18
CA ASP A 572 14.50 14.72 -3.70
C ASP A 572 13.94 15.96 -3.00
N VAL A 573 12.75 16.37 -3.42
CA VAL A 573 11.88 17.39 -2.81
C VAL A 573 10.44 16.86 -2.82
N VAL A 574 9.71 17.02 -1.71
CA VAL A 574 8.29 16.62 -1.61
C VAL A 574 7.45 17.83 -1.24
N VAL A 575 6.36 18.05 -1.94
CA VAL A 575 5.49 19.21 -1.81
C VAL A 575 4.11 18.76 -1.38
N THR A 576 3.56 19.41 -0.36
CA THR A 576 2.20 19.18 0.14
C THR A 576 1.38 20.46 0.02
N LEU A 577 0.15 20.35 -0.45
CA LEU A 577 -0.79 21.46 -0.60
C LEU A 577 -1.70 21.58 0.63
N ASN A 578 -2.37 22.73 0.79
CA ASN A 578 -3.56 22.83 1.64
C ASN A 578 -4.81 22.53 0.80
N PRO A 579 -5.85 21.89 1.37
CA PRO A 579 -7.16 21.89 0.75
C PRO A 579 -7.64 23.34 0.53
N PRO A 580 -8.33 23.65 -0.58
CA PRO A 580 -8.90 22.72 -1.55
C PRO A 580 -8.03 22.45 -2.80
N TYR A 581 -6.70 22.65 -2.71
CA TYR A 581 -5.76 22.48 -3.84
C TYR A 581 -5.22 21.04 -3.93
N GLN A 582 -5.09 20.49 -5.14
CA GLN A 582 -4.60 19.11 -5.38
C GLN A 582 -3.87 18.97 -6.73
N PHE A 583 -3.07 17.90 -6.94
CA PHE A 583 -2.25 17.71 -8.14
C PHE A 583 -2.80 16.74 -9.22
N ASP A 584 -3.74 15.86 -8.88
CA ASP A 584 -4.29 14.79 -9.75
C ASP A 584 -5.05 15.30 -10.98
N ALA A 585 -5.73 16.44 -10.93
CA ALA A 585 -6.45 16.95 -12.11
C ALA A 585 -5.49 17.51 -13.16
N ALA A 586 -5.59 16.98 -14.38
CA ALA A 586 -4.86 17.49 -15.53
C ALA A 586 -5.41 18.86 -15.98
N VAL A 587 -4.58 19.89 -15.82
CA VAL A 587 -4.85 21.27 -16.28
C VAL A 587 -3.66 21.78 -17.06
N ALA A 588 -3.90 22.49 -18.18
CA ALA A 588 -2.85 22.91 -19.09
C ALA A 588 -2.70 24.43 -19.13
N GLY A 589 -1.47 24.93 -19.16
CA GLY A 589 -1.15 26.35 -19.35
C GLY A 589 -1.40 27.26 -18.13
N GLU A 590 -1.94 26.73 -17.04
CA GLU A 590 -2.20 27.45 -15.78
C GLU A 590 -1.61 26.67 -14.59
N VAL A 591 -0.97 27.39 -13.67
CA VAL A 591 -0.38 26.78 -12.45
C VAL A 591 -1.47 26.35 -11.48
N VAL A 592 -2.54 27.15 -11.38
CA VAL A 592 -3.72 26.86 -10.56
C VAL A 592 -4.96 27.05 -11.43
N ALA A 593 -5.83 26.04 -11.50
CA ALA A 593 -7.07 26.10 -12.27
C ALA A 593 -8.19 25.30 -11.59
N PRO A 594 -9.48 25.53 -11.94
CA PRO A 594 -10.58 24.68 -11.50
C PRO A 594 -10.35 23.19 -11.77
N SER A 595 -10.80 22.35 -10.84
CA SER A 595 -10.78 20.90 -10.94
C SER A 595 -12.20 20.34 -10.99
N ALA A 596 -12.36 19.20 -11.67
CA ALA A 596 -13.57 18.39 -11.62
C ALA A 596 -13.51 17.30 -10.53
N PHE A 597 -12.39 17.18 -9.79
CA PHE A 597 -12.36 16.49 -8.52
C PHE A 597 -12.89 17.42 -7.43
N PHE A 598 -13.84 16.92 -6.64
CA PHE A 598 -14.47 17.62 -5.52
C PHE A 598 -13.99 17.15 -4.14
N GLY A 599 -13.20 16.09 -4.07
CA GLY A 599 -12.55 15.67 -2.85
C GLY A 599 -11.25 14.91 -3.10
N GLN A 600 -10.38 14.89 -2.11
CA GLN A 600 -9.03 14.36 -2.26
C GLN A 600 -8.40 13.96 -0.93
N HIS A 601 -7.44 13.04 -1.00
CA HIS A 601 -6.56 12.60 0.09
C HIS A 601 -5.10 13.07 -0.17
N GLY A 602 -4.11 12.50 0.52
CA GLY A 602 -2.70 12.82 0.28
C GLY A 602 -2.24 14.19 0.80
N PHE A 603 -2.90 14.74 1.82
CA PHE A 603 -2.47 15.97 2.52
C PHE A 603 -1.58 15.65 3.74
N LEU A 604 -1.25 16.63 4.59
CA LEU A 604 -0.55 16.33 5.85
C LEU A 604 -1.41 15.39 6.74
N PRO A 605 -0.82 14.34 7.34
CA PRO A 605 -1.58 13.24 7.96
C PRO A 605 -2.26 13.65 9.29
N ASP A 606 -1.87 14.78 9.87
CA ASP A 606 -2.45 15.34 11.09
C ASP A 606 -3.49 16.45 10.81
N LEU A 607 -3.77 16.76 9.54
CA LEU A 607 -4.72 17.79 9.14
C LEU A 607 -6.17 17.39 9.45
N VAL A 608 -6.82 18.13 10.35
CA VAL A 608 -8.22 17.93 10.73
C VAL A 608 -8.93 19.29 10.90
N ASP A 609 -10.02 19.47 10.17
CA ASP A 609 -10.98 20.56 10.29
C ASP A 609 -12.38 20.03 9.92
N LEU A 610 -13.08 19.49 10.93
CA LEU A 610 -14.37 18.83 10.72
C LEU A 610 -15.49 19.80 10.30
N GLU A 611 -15.37 21.10 10.60
CA GLU A 611 -16.35 22.10 10.14
C GLU A 611 -16.25 22.30 8.62
N ALA A 612 -15.06 22.10 8.06
CA ALA A 612 -14.78 22.12 6.62
C ALA A 612 -14.75 20.72 5.97
N ASN A 613 -15.28 19.68 6.64
CA ASN A 613 -15.24 18.28 6.16
C ASN A 613 -13.83 17.74 5.88
N VAL A 614 -12.80 18.25 6.56
CA VAL A 614 -11.42 17.79 6.44
C VAL A 614 -11.08 16.87 7.60
N ASN A 615 -10.70 15.64 7.30
CA ASN A 615 -10.12 14.74 8.29
C ASN A 615 -9.17 13.75 7.62
N LEU A 616 -7.87 13.97 7.76
CA LEU A 616 -6.84 13.06 7.22
C LEU A 616 -6.52 11.89 8.15
N ARG A 617 -7.10 11.87 9.36
CA ARG A 617 -7.04 10.69 10.22
C ARG A 617 -7.97 9.64 9.67
N ALA A 618 -7.44 8.44 9.46
CA ALA A 618 -8.21 7.30 9.00
C ALA A 618 -9.21 6.83 10.06
N THR A 619 -10.25 6.12 9.61
CA THR A 619 -11.19 5.44 10.50
C THR A 619 -10.47 4.37 11.31
N PHE A 620 -10.86 4.21 12.59
CA PHE A 620 -10.47 3.07 13.42
C PHE A 620 -11.60 2.73 14.39
N VAL A 621 -12.17 1.54 14.22
CA VAL A 621 -13.11 0.90 15.13
C VAL A 621 -12.73 -0.58 15.25
N ALA A 622 -12.65 -1.10 16.47
CA ALA A 622 -12.45 -2.51 16.73
C ALA A 622 -13.55 -3.05 17.65
N ALA A 623 -14.10 -4.23 17.37
CA ALA A 623 -15.07 -4.90 18.24
C ALA A 623 -15.04 -6.43 18.06
N GLY A 624 -15.74 -7.15 18.94
CA GLY A 624 -15.85 -8.61 18.88
C GLY A 624 -14.93 -9.34 19.87
N PRO A 625 -14.78 -10.67 19.75
CA PRO A 625 -14.04 -11.49 20.71
C PRO A 625 -12.64 -10.97 21.03
N GLY A 626 -12.35 -10.78 22.32
CA GLY A 626 -11.05 -10.29 22.80
C GLY A 626 -10.85 -8.77 22.75
N ILE A 627 -11.79 -8.01 22.18
CA ILE A 627 -11.80 -6.54 22.17
C ILE A 627 -12.70 -6.04 23.30
N ALA A 628 -12.20 -5.08 24.09
CA ALA A 628 -12.98 -4.44 25.14
C ALA A 628 -13.95 -3.40 24.58
N GLU A 629 -15.14 -3.33 25.18
CA GLU A 629 -16.04 -2.18 25.05
C GLU A 629 -15.50 -1.02 25.89
N GLY A 630 -15.37 0.18 25.32
CA GLY A 630 -14.78 1.29 26.07
C GLY A 630 -14.82 2.65 25.42
N ASP A 631 -14.34 3.64 26.19
CA ASP A 631 -14.17 5.02 25.74
C ASP A 631 -13.17 5.10 24.57
N PRO A 632 -13.26 6.12 23.70
CA PRO A 632 -12.34 6.29 22.59
C PRO A 632 -10.87 6.32 23.03
N VAL A 633 -9.99 5.65 22.27
CA VAL A 633 -8.56 5.54 22.56
C VAL A 633 -7.75 6.58 21.77
N PRO A 634 -6.83 7.33 22.41
CA PRO A 634 -5.99 8.30 21.72
C PRO A 634 -4.77 7.61 21.06
N GLY A 635 -4.19 8.29 20.07
CA GLY A 635 -2.84 7.97 19.60
C GLY A 635 -2.71 6.70 18.75
N VAL A 636 -3.81 6.13 18.26
CA VAL A 636 -3.77 4.96 17.36
C VAL A 636 -3.04 5.32 16.06
N ARG A 637 -2.12 4.47 15.61
CA ARG A 637 -1.40 4.60 14.33
C ARG A 637 -1.72 3.41 13.44
N ALA A 638 -1.68 3.61 12.13
CA ALA A 638 -1.94 2.56 11.14
C ALA A 638 -1.01 1.35 11.31
N ILE A 639 0.24 1.61 11.67
CA ILE A 639 1.23 0.56 11.93
C ILE A 639 0.88 -0.33 13.13
N ASP A 640 0.03 0.12 14.05
CA ASP A 640 -0.35 -0.63 15.26
C ASP A 640 -1.41 -1.71 14.96
N VAL A 641 -2.06 -1.67 13.78
CA VAL A 641 -3.13 -2.60 13.40
C VAL A 641 -2.59 -4.03 13.22
N ALA A 642 -1.62 -4.23 12.33
CA ALA A 642 -1.06 -5.55 12.04
C ALA A 642 -0.53 -6.29 13.29
N PRO A 643 0.33 -5.71 14.16
CA PRO A 643 0.80 -6.39 15.36
C PRO A 643 -0.33 -6.68 16.36
N THR A 644 -1.35 -5.81 16.46
CA THR A 644 -2.51 -6.04 17.34
C THR A 644 -3.36 -7.21 16.84
N VAL A 645 -3.60 -7.32 15.53
CA VAL A 645 -4.34 -8.44 14.95
C VAL A 645 -3.54 -9.75 15.07
N ALA A 646 -2.22 -9.72 14.81
CA ALA A 646 -1.35 -10.87 15.01
C ALA A 646 -1.39 -11.39 16.47
N PHE A 647 -1.39 -10.47 17.43
CA PHE A 647 -1.53 -10.81 18.85
C PHE A 647 -2.86 -11.52 19.16
N LEU A 648 -3.97 -11.04 18.61
CA LEU A 648 -5.30 -11.66 18.78
C LEU A 648 -5.38 -13.06 18.13
N LEU A 649 -4.72 -13.25 16.98
CA LEU A 649 -4.61 -14.53 16.30
C LEU A 649 -3.68 -15.53 17.01
N GLY A 650 -2.88 -15.04 17.97
CA GLY A 650 -1.89 -15.86 18.69
C GLY A 650 -0.71 -16.27 17.82
N ILE A 651 -0.31 -15.41 16.88
CA ILE A 651 0.78 -15.66 15.92
C ILE A 651 1.91 -14.63 16.10
N PRO A 652 3.14 -14.93 15.65
CA PRO A 652 4.16 -13.90 15.46
C PRO A 652 3.66 -12.83 14.48
N GLY A 653 3.97 -11.56 14.75
CA GLY A 653 3.65 -10.46 13.83
C GLY A 653 4.49 -10.49 12.55
N PRO A 654 4.21 -9.57 11.61
CA PRO A 654 5.07 -9.37 10.45
C PRO A 654 6.49 -9.04 10.89
N GLN A 655 7.49 -9.60 10.19
CA GLN A 655 8.91 -9.49 10.59
C GLN A 655 9.41 -8.04 10.68
N ASN A 656 8.90 -7.16 9.82
CA ASN A 656 9.30 -5.76 9.73
C ASN A 656 8.39 -4.81 10.52
N ALA A 657 7.38 -5.34 11.24
CA ALA A 657 6.41 -4.52 11.94
C ALA A 657 7.10 -3.63 12.99
N ARG A 658 6.76 -2.34 12.97
CA ARG A 658 7.23 -1.33 13.92
C ARG A 658 6.13 -0.86 14.88
N GLY A 659 4.87 -1.18 14.60
CA GLY A 659 3.74 -0.80 15.45
C GLY A 659 3.72 -1.50 16.80
N GLN A 660 2.97 -0.91 17.72
CA GLN A 660 2.72 -1.45 19.05
C GLN A 660 1.51 -2.39 19.03
N ILE A 661 1.49 -3.32 19.98
CA ILE A 661 0.26 -4.03 20.34
C ILE A 661 -0.60 -3.10 21.19
N LEU A 662 -1.82 -2.81 20.74
CA LEU A 662 -2.76 -1.95 21.44
C LEU A 662 -3.42 -2.69 22.61
N TYR A 663 -2.70 -3.01 23.69
CA TYR A 663 -3.32 -3.72 24.82
C TYR A 663 -4.51 -2.98 25.43
N SER A 664 -4.56 -1.65 25.30
CA SER A 664 -5.66 -0.81 25.80
C SER A 664 -7.02 -1.13 25.19
N ILE A 665 -7.05 -1.73 23.98
CA ILE A 665 -8.30 -2.12 23.33
C ILE A 665 -8.72 -3.56 23.64
N LEU A 666 -7.90 -4.33 24.37
CA LEU A 666 -8.14 -5.75 24.59
C LEU A 666 -8.91 -6.00 25.90
N GLU A 667 -9.75 -7.03 25.90
CA GLU A 667 -10.40 -7.49 27.12
C GLU A 667 -9.36 -7.98 28.14
N GLY A 668 -9.34 -7.33 29.31
CA GLY A 668 -8.34 -7.60 30.34
C GLY A 668 -6.92 -7.25 29.90
N GLY A 669 -6.76 -6.33 28.95
CA GLY A 669 -5.48 -5.89 28.41
C GLY A 669 -4.45 -5.47 29.46
N GLU A 670 -4.92 -4.93 30.59
CA GLU A 670 -4.11 -4.52 31.73
C GLU A 670 -3.37 -5.68 32.43
N ARG A 671 -3.72 -6.93 32.11
CA ARG A 671 -3.02 -8.12 32.61
C ARG A 671 -1.72 -8.40 31.88
N TYR A 672 -1.55 -7.89 30.65
CA TYR A 672 -0.37 -8.15 29.86
C TYR A 672 0.79 -7.28 30.33
N ARG A 673 1.98 -7.88 30.33
CA ARG A 673 3.25 -7.20 30.55
C ARG A 673 4.13 -7.51 29.36
N GLU A 674 4.72 -6.46 28.79
CA GLU A 674 5.56 -6.56 27.61
C GLU A 674 7.01 -6.48 28.04
N ALA A 675 7.86 -7.32 27.46
CA ALA A 675 9.30 -7.21 27.58
C ALA A 675 9.88 -7.02 26.18
N THR A 676 10.23 -5.78 25.84
CA THR A 676 10.84 -5.45 24.55
C THR A 676 12.34 -5.72 24.63
N ILE A 677 12.86 -6.57 23.74
CA ILE A 677 14.28 -6.90 23.65
C ILE A 677 14.78 -6.42 22.29
N LEU A 678 15.69 -5.47 22.30
CA LEU A 678 16.36 -4.94 21.11
C LEU A 678 17.73 -5.61 21.03
N ASP A 679 17.93 -6.45 20.00
CA ASP A 679 19.16 -7.23 19.84
C ASP A 679 19.99 -6.75 18.65
N VAL A 680 21.31 -6.76 18.82
CA VAL A 680 22.27 -6.78 17.70
C VAL A 680 22.98 -8.11 17.75
N SER A 681 22.66 -9.01 16.81
CA SER A 681 23.11 -10.39 16.91
C SER A 681 24.63 -10.54 16.76
N ASP A 682 25.27 -9.71 15.94
CA ASP A 682 26.73 -9.74 15.69
C ASP A 682 27.28 -8.35 15.30
N PHE A 683 27.80 -7.60 16.27
CA PHE A 683 28.15 -6.19 16.05
C PHE A 683 29.57 -5.98 15.46
N HIS A 684 30.53 -6.84 15.80
CA HIS A 684 31.88 -6.84 15.22
C HIS A 684 32.58 -5.47 15.13
N GLY A 685 32.31 -4.54 16.05
CA GLY A 685 32.82 -3.18 16.00
C GLY A 685 32.55 -2.46 14.67
N GLN A 686 31.46 -2.80 13.97
CA GLN A 686 31.03 -2.14 12.74
C GLN A 686 30.42 -0.78 13.04
N LEU A 687 31.28 0.18 13.42
CA LEU A 687 30.87 1.50 13.92
C LEU A 687 30.29 2.41 12.84
N VAL A 688 30.74 2.24 11.60
CA VAL A 688 30.32 3.03 10.44
C VAL A 688 29.37 2.20 9.56
N PRO A 689 28.48 2.86 8.80
CA PRO A 689 27.57 2.15 7.89
C PRO A 689 28.31 1.26 6.89
N LEU A 690 27.66 0.16 6.51
CA LEU A 690 28.03 -0.64 5.35
C LEU A 690 27.35 -0.09 4.10
N SER A 691 27.77 -0.58 2.94
CA SER A 691 27.17 -0.25 1.64
C SER A 691 26.22 -1.36 1.20
N ALA A 692 24.97 -1.03 0.94
CA ALA A 692 23.98 -1.95 0.36
C ALA A 692 23.10 -1.21 -0.66
N ALA A 693 22.49 -1.93 -1.59
CA ALA A 693 21.42 -1.37 -2.42
C ALA A 693 20.09 -1.49 -1.68
N ALA A 694 19.20 -0.51 -1.88
CA ALA A 694 17.85 -0.55 -1.31
C ALA A 694 16.81 -1.18 -2.25
N ASP A 695 17.13 -1.27 -3.53
CA ASP A 695 16.34 -1.93 -4.57
C ASP A 695 17.24 -2.95 -5.29
N ASP A 696 16.60 -3.90 -5.97
CA ASP A 696 17.24 -4.83 -6.90
C ASP A 696 16.58 -4.66 -8.27
N LEU A 697 17.02 -3.65 -9.01
CA LEU A 697 16.59 -3.37 -10.37
C LEU A 697 17.32 -4.32 -11.32
N ASP A 698 16.56 -5.09 -12.09
CA ASP A 698 17.04 -6.15 -12.99
C ASP A 698 16.99 -5.79 -14.48
N ASP A 699 16.45 -4.61 -14.81
CA ASP A 699 16.38 -4.09 -16.18
C ASP A 699 17.77 -3.81 -16.79
N ASP A 700 17.93 -4.11 -18.08
CA ASP A 700 19.14 -3.80 -18.83
C ASP A 700 19.41 -2.27 -18.81
N GLY A 701 20.54 -1.87 -18.22
CA GLY A 701 20.94 -0.46 -18.11
C GLY A 701 20.47 0.25 -16.84
N ALA A 702 19.81 -0.45 -15.91
CA ALA A 702 19.55 0.05 -14.58
C ALA A 702 20.81 -0.01 -13.71
N ASP A 703 20.90 0.93 -12.77
CA ASP A 703 21.89 0.93 -11.70
C ASP A 703 21.20 0.66 -10.36
N ASN A 704 21.91 0.03 -9.42
CA ASN A 704 21.43 -0.18 -8.06
C ASN A 704 22.25 0.69 -7.10
N PRO A 705 21.87 1.97 -6.86
CA PRO A 705 22.65 2.89 -6.05
C PRO A 705 22.90 2.34 -4.66
N SER A 706 24.17 2.32 -4.26
CA SER A 706 24.53 1.89 -2.91
C SER A 706 24.34 3.03 -1.91
N ILE A 707 23.69 2.69 -0.80
CA ILE A 707 23.44 3.57 0.35
C ILE A 707 24.16 3.06 1.60
N GLY A 708 24.37 3.96 2.55
CA GLY A 708 24.85 3.61 3.88
C GLY A 708 23.76 2.93 4.70
N VAL A 709 24.01 1.71 5.17
CA VAL A 709 23.11 0.94 6.04
C VAL A 709 23.77 0.58 7.36
N GLY A 710 23.00 0.67 8.45
CA GLY A 710 23.48 0.34 9.79
C GLY A 710 24.56 1.29 10.32
N GLY A 711 25.46 0.76 11.15
CA GLY A 711 26.42 1.55 11.90
C GLY A 711 25.80 2.25 13.11
N ALA A 712 26.64 2.73 14.02
CA ALA A 712 26.18 3.15 15.33
C ALA A 712 25.27 4.39 15.31
N ALA A 713 25.51 5.33 14.39
CA ALA A 713 24.70 6.54 14.25
C ALA A 713 23.27 6.26 13.76
N PHE A 714 23.08 5.15 13.03
CA PHE A 714 21.76 4.69 12.59
C PHE A 714 21.04 3.92 13.71
N LEU A 715 21.73 3.04 14.42
CA LEU A 715 21.14 2.18 15.45
C LEU A 715 20.58 2.96 16.64
N LYS A 716 21.26 4.02 17.10
CA LYS A 716 20.83 4.75 18.31
C LYS A 716 19.44 5.40 18.17
N PRO A 717 19.14 6.23 17.14
CA PRO A 717 17.80 6.77 16.95
C PRO A 717 16.72 5.68 16.84
N TRP A 718 17.04 4.56 16.18
CA TRP A 718 16.15 3.41 16.06
C TRP A 718 15.82 2.76 17.41
N PHE A 719 16.83 2.50 18.24
CA PHE A 719 16.60 1.96 19.58
C PHE A 719 15.87 2.95 20.49
N ASP A 720 16.13 4.25 20.35
CA ASP A 720 15.40 5.26 21.11
C ASP A 720 13.92 5.30 20.75
N ALA A 721 13.57 5.16 19.46
CA ALA A 721 12.17 5.07 19.04
C ALA A 721 11.46 3.89 19.72
N TYR A 722 12.03 2.69 19.66
CA TYR A 722 11.44 1.51 20.31
C TYR A 722 11.40 1.59 21.83
N ARG A 723 12.43 2.18 22.47
CA ARG A 723 12.41 2.41 23.92
C ARG A 723 11.29 3.34 24.34
N ASN A 724 11.00 4.37 23.54
CA ASN A 724 9.90 5.28 23.81
C ASN A 724 8.54 4.61 23.63
N ASP A 725 8.45 3.66 22.70
CA ASP A 725 7.24 2.91 22.40
C ASP A 725 7.01 1.72 23.36
N ALA A 726 8.03 1.24 24.09
CA ALA A 726 7.89 0.09 24.98
C ALA A 726 7.16 0.44 26.30
N PRO A 727 5.90 0.01 26.51
CA PRO A 727 5.06 0.49 27.62
C PRO A 727 5.57 0.06 29.01
N HIS A 728 6.34 -1.03 29.07
CA HIS A 728 6.86 -1.61 30.31
C HIS A 728 8.40 -1.60 30.36
N GLY A 729 9.04 -0.93 29.40
CA GLY A 729 10.49 -0.86 29.26
C GLY A 729 11.04 -1.75 28.14
N ALA A 730 12.27 -1.44 27.72
CA ALA A 730 13.02 -2.19 26.74
C ALA A 730 14.46 -2.39 27.24
N ILE A 731 15.10 -3.48 26.82
CA ILE A 731 16.53 -3.71 27.00
C ILE A 731 17.24 -3.78 25.64
N VAL A 732 18.46 -3.25 25.54
CA VAL A 732 19.34 -3.42 24.37
C VAL A 732 20.43 -4.41 24.70
N VAL A 733 20.53 -5.49 23.94
CA VAL A 733 21.47 -6.59 24.19
C VAL A 733 22.20 -7.01 22.92
N THR A 734 23.24 -7.80 23.09
CA THR A 734 23.91 -8.53 22.00
C THR A 734 24.42 -9.86 22.55
N ALA A 735 24.44 -10.90 21.73
CA ALA A 735 24.72 -12.26 22.17
C ALA A 735 26.22 -12.58 22.33
N GLY A 736 27.12 -11.61 22.13
CA GLY A 736 28.57 -11.79 22.05
C GLY A 736 29.12 -11.36 20.70
N ASP A 737 30.44 -11.42 20.53
CA ASP A 737 31.14 -11.02 19.30
C ASP A 737 30.88 -9.57 18.85
N ALA A 738 30.52 -8.71 19.81
CA ALA A 738 30.48 -7.27 19.57
C ALA A 738 31.86 -6.66 19.26
N VAL A 739 32.95 -7.34 19.61
CA VAL A 739 34.36 -6.97 19.42
C VAL A 739 35.15 -8.14 18.84
N GLY A 740 36.43 -7.94 18.46
CA GLY A 740 37.22 -8.92 17.71
C GLY A 740 36.78 -9.08 16.25
N ALA A 741 37.67 -9.57 15.38
CA ALA A 741 37.57 -9.50 13.90
C ALA A 741 36.98 -8.19 13.32
N THR A 742 37.17 -7.07 14.01
CA THR A 742 36.52 -5.80 13.72
C THR A 742 37.18 -5.01 12.58
N PRO A 743 36.49 -4.04 11.95
CA PRO A 743 37.09 -3.12 11.00
C PRO A 743 38.25 -2.30 11.61
N PRO A 744 39.15 -1.74 10.78
CA PRO A 744 40.31 -0.98 11.27
C PRO A 744 39.98 0.17 12.23
N ILE A 745 38.80 0.79 12.09
CA ILE A 745 38.36 1.88 12.97
C ILE A 745 38.15 1.42 14.42
N SER A 746 37.87 0.14 14.64
CA SER A 746 37.78 -0.47 15.98
C SER A 746 39.10 -1.17 16.34
N ALA A 747 39.57 -2.09 15.47
CA ALA A 747 40.74 -2.93 15.76
C ALA A 747 42.03 -2.15 16.03
N PHE A 748 42.28 -1.03 15.33
CA PHE A 748 43.49 -0.22 15.52
C PHE A 748 43.59 0.37 16.93
N PHE A 749 42.44 0.65 17.54
CA PHE A 749 42.32 1.17 18.90
C PHE A 749 42.00 0.05 19.91
N GLY A 750 42.24 -1.21 19.53
CA GLY A 750 42.04 -2.39 20.36
C GLY A 750 40.63 -2.48 20.92
N ASP A 751 39.63 -2.23 20.07
CA ASP A 751 38.18 -2.32 20.30
C ASP A 751 37.59 -1.43 21.42
N GLU A 752 38.39 -0.54 22.02
CA GLU A 752 37.89 0.44 23.01
C GLU A 752 36.76 1.33 22.44
N PRO A 753 36.85 1.88 21.22
CA PRO A 753 35.79 2.70 20.66
C PRO A 753 34.46 1.94 20.59
N THR A 754 34.48 0.63 20.33
CA THR A 754 33.27 -0.17 20.23
C THR A 754 32.54 -0.27 21.56
N VAL A 755 33.25 -0.60 22.63
CA VAL A 755 32.65 -0.71 23.98
C VAL A 755 32.16 0.64 24.49
N GLU A 756 32.92 1.71 24.24
CA GLU A 756 32.52 3.08 24.59
C GLU A 756 31.23 3.49 23.86
N LEU A 757 31.11 3.12 22.58
CA LEU A 757 29.96 3.48 21.76
C LEU A 757 28.73 2.63 22.10
N MET A 758 28.88 1.33 22.39
CA MET A 758 27.81 0.51 22.95
C MET A 758 27.29 1.09 24.28
N THR A 759 28.19 1.56 25.14
CA THR A 759 27.82 2.25 26.38
C THR A 759 27.05 3.55 26.09
N ALA A 760 27.46 4.33 25.09
CA ALA A 760 26.76 5.55 24.67
C ALA A 760 25.40 5.26 24.01
N ILE A 761 25.26 4.14 23.29
CA ILE A 761 23.99 3.66 22.74
C ILE A 761 23.05 3.21 23.87
N GLY A 762 23.62 2.74 24.98
CA GLY A 762 22.91 2.27 26.16
C GLY A 762 22.61 0.78 26.13
N PHE A 763 23.56 -0.05 25.69
CA PHE A 763 23.45 -1.49 25.88
C PHE A 763 23.30 -1.84 27.38
N ASP A 764 22.43 -2.80 27.67
CA ASP A 764 22.07 -3.27 29.00
C ASP A 764 22.80 -4.57 29.38
N ALA A 765 23.21 -5.38 28.40
CA ALA A 765 24.04 -6.57 28.58
C ALA A 765 24.70 -6.99 27.26
N ASP A 766 25.79 -7.74 27.36
CA ASP A 766 26.46 -8.42 26.24
C ASP A 766 26.74 -9.88 26.64
N GLY A 767 26.64 -10.80 25.70
CA GLY A 767 27.12 -12.17 25.85
C GLY A 767 28.65 -12.24 25.71
N LEU A 768 29.17 -13.46 25.57
CA LEU A 768 30.58 -13.68 25.27
C LEU A 768 30.68 -14.74 24.17
N GLY A 769 31.08 -14.33 22.98
CA GLY A 769 31.43 -15.22 21.88
C GLY A 769 32.94 -15.45 21.78
N ASN A 770 33.39 -16.05 20.69
CA ASN A 770 34.81 -16.33 20.47
C ASN A 770 35.65 -15.07 20.25
N HIS A 771 35.13 -14.08 19.53
CA HIS A 771 35.87 -12.88 19.15
C HIS A 771 36.16 -11.94 20.33
N ASN A 772 35.38 -12.03 21.41
CA ASN A 772 35.73 -11.44 22.70
C ASN A 772 37.12 -11.88 23.22
N PHE A 773 37.63 -13.02 22.77
CA PHE A 773 38.91 -13.60 23.20
C PHE A 773 40.01 -13.62 22.11
N ASP A 774 39.85 -12.88 21.01
CA ASP A 774 40.83 -12.82 19.91
C ASP A 774 42.24 -12.41 20.38
N VAL A 775 42.31 -11.51 21.38
CA VAL A 775 43.56 -11.08 22.01
C VAL A 775 43.90 -11.99 23.19
N SER A 776 43.10 -11.95 24.26
CA SER A 776 43.19 -12.82 25.44
C SER A 776 42.05 -12.52 26.42
N ALA A 777 41.78 -13.43 27.36
CA ALA A 777 40.89 -13.19 28.50
C ALA A 777 41.37 -12.03 29.39
N GLU A 778 42.69 -11.80 29.48
CA GLU A 778 43.24 -10.62 30.18
C GLU A 778 42.87 -9.32 29.47
N ASN A 779 42.88 -9.28 28.13
CA ASN A 779 42.41 -8.11 27.38
C ASN A 779 40.91 -7.89 27.60
N MET A 780 40.11 -8.96 27.48
CA MET A 780 38.66 -8.88 27.64
C MET A 780 38.27 -8.34 29.02
N PHE A 781 38.71 -8.99 30.10
CA PHE A 781 38.28 -8.62 31.46
C PHE A 781 39.12 -7.52 32.11
N GLY A 782 40.35 -7.30 31.65
CA GLY A 782 41.27 -6.31 32.21
C GLY A 782 41.25 -4.95 31.50
N ARG A 783 40.81 -4.90 30.24
CA ARG A 783 40.79 -3.68 29.41
C ARG A 783 39.41 -3.34 28.86
N LEU A 784 38.70 -4.29 28.23
CA LEU A 784 37.40 -4.01 27.59
C LEU A 784 36.24 -3.94 28.59
N ALA A 785 36.06 -4.96 29.42
CA ALA A 785 34.96 -5.02 30.40
C ALA A 785 34.92 -3.84 31.38
N PRO A 786 36.06 -3.27 31.84
CA PRO A 786 36.05 -2.05 32.66
C PRO A 786 35.53 -0.78 31.95
N LEU A 787 35.47 -0.76 30.63
CA LEU A 787 34.92 0.37 29.85
C LEU A 787 33.41 0.26 29.65
N ALA A 788 32.84 -0.95 29.79
CA ALA A 788 31.43 -1.19 29.55
C ALA A 788 30.56 -0.61 30.67
N GLY A 789 29.49 0.08 30.28
CA GLY A 789 28.39 0.47 31.16
C GLY A 789 27.43 -0.67 31.52
N PHE A 790 27.71 -1.89 31.04
CA PHE A 790 26.86 -3.08 31.12
C PHE A 790 27.67 -4.33 31.50
N PRO A 791 27.02 -5.38 32.05
CA PRO A 791 27.67 -6.64 32.32
C PRO A 791 27.81 -7.51 31.06
N TYR A 792 28.93 -8.22 30.98
CA TYR A 792 29.13 -9.39 30.14
C TYR A 792 28.58 -10.64 30.83
N LEU A 793 27.83 -11.46 30.10
CA LEU A 793 27.11 -12.61 30.64
C LEU A 793 27.63 -13.93 30.04
N SER A 794 28.02 -14.89 30.91
CA SER A 794 28.26 -16.28 30.51
C SER A 794 28.21 -17.22 31.71
N VAL A 795 27.33 -18.23 31.64
CA VAL A 795 27.14 -19.24 32.70
C VAL A 795 28.06 -20.44 32.56
N ASN A 796 28.60 -20.68 31.37
CA ASN A 796 29.42 -21.86 31.04
C ASN A 796 30.92 -21.54 30.81
N LEU A 797 31.35 -20.30 31.06
CA LEU A 797 32.77 -19.94 31.15
C LEU A 797 33.24 -20.07 32.61
N VAL A 798 34.04 -21.11 32.90
CA VAL A 798 34.45 -21.48 34.27
C VAL A 798 35.97 -21.50 34.44
N PRO A 799 36.53 -21.37 35.66
CA PRO A 799 37.97 -21.46 35.87
C PRO A 799 38.52 -22.87 35.54
N SER A 800 39.62 -22.93 34.78
CA SER A 800 40.25 -24.20 34.39
C SER A 800 40.75 -25.01 35.59
N GLY A 801 40.40 -26.29 35.64
CA GLY A 801 40.93 -27.24 36.64
C GLY A 801 40.14 -27.37 37.95
N GLY A 802 38.93 -26.80 38.02
CA GLY A 802 37.93 -27.08 39.06
C GLY A 802 37.02 -28.24 38.64
N GLY A 803 37.10 -29.38 39.32
CA GLY A 803 36.13 -30.46 39.14
C GLY A 803 34.77 -30.09 39.74
N ASP A 804 33.71 -30.37 38.98
CA ASP A 804 32.29 -30.04 39.20
C ASP A 804 31.99 -28.54 39.45
N PRO A 805 30.94 -27.97 38.81
CA PRO A 805 30.47 -26.65 39.18
C PRO A 805 30.09 -26.68 40.67
N PRO A 806 30.54 -25.74 41.51
CA PRO A 806 30.15 -25.74 42.90
C PRO A 806 28.63 -25.54 42.96
N ALA A 807 27.91 -26.58 43.36
CA ALA A 807 26.52 -26.49 43.76
C ALA A 807 26.40 -25.34 44.77
N ALA A 808 25.67 -24.29 44.38
CA ALA A 808 25.16 -23.21 45.20
C ALA A 808 26.13 -22.59 46.23
N THR A 809 26.75 -21.45 45.89
CA THR A 809 26.73 -20.26 46.77
C THR A 809 27.26 -19.02 46.04
N LEU A 810 26.34 -18.21 45.51
CA LEU A 810 26.57 -16.79 45.31
C LEU A 810 26.53 -16.10 46.68
N ALA A 811 27.68 -15.93 47.34
CA ALA A 811 27.96 -14.83 48.28
C ALA A 811 29.32 -15.02 48.99
N THR A 812 30.38 -14.32 48.55
CA THR A 812 31.13 -13.28 49.30
C THR A 812 32.45 -12.91 48.59
N PRO A 813 32.93 -11.64 48.68
CA PRO A 813 34.11 -11.18 47.96
C PRO A 813 35.40 -11.59 48.68
N GLY A 814 36.25 -12.36 47.99
CA GLY A 814 37.61 -12.63 48.43
C GLY A 814 38.29 -13.76 47.66
N ALA A 815 39.42 -13.41 47.03
CA ALA A 815 40.44 -14.28 46.41
C ALA A 815 40.28 -14.61 44.90
N GLY A 816 40.84 -13.74 44.06
CA GLY A 816 41.96 -14.15 43.18
C GLY A 816 41.66 -14.84 41.85
N THR A 817 40.44 -14.73 41.32
CA THR A 817 40.02 -14.94 39.91
C THR A 817 38.69 -14.21 39.80
N PRO A 818 38.28 -13.56 38.69
CA PRO A 818 36.94 -12.96 38.60
C PRO A 818 35.85 -14.00 38.87
N VAL A 819 35.45 -14.12 40.14
CA VAL A 819 34.20 -14.74 40.57
C VAL A 819 33.10 -13.77 40.12
N ALA A 820 31.98 -14.27 39.62
CA ALA A 820 30.83 -13.47 39.22
C ALA A 820 30.65 -12.23 40.13
N GLY A 821 30.74 -11.02 39.56
CA GLY A 821 30.58 -9.74 40.27
C GLY A 821 31.81 -8.83 40.48
N ALA A 822 33.00 -9.13 39.95
CA ALA A 822 34.22 -8.32 40.20
C ALA A 822 34.76 -7.47 39.02
N ALA A 823 34.28 -7.65 37.79
CA ALA A 823 34.79 -6.94 36.60
C ALA A 823 33.73 -6.77 35.49
N GLY A 824 32.47 -6.50 35.85
CA GLY A 824 31.38 -6.43 34.88
C GLY A 824 31.08 -7.78 34.21
N PHE A 825 31.30 -8.91 34.90
CA PHE A 825 31.03 -10.27 34.40
C PHE A 825 30.14 -11.04 35.38
N ALA A 826 29.10 -11.71 34.87
CA ALA A 826 28.13 -12.50 35.64
C ALA A 826 27.57 -13.68 34.83
N PRO A 827 26.95 -14.72 35.45
CA PRO A 827 26.24 -15.75 34.70
C PRO A 827 24.92 -15.24 34.10
N SER A 828 24.27 -14.31 34.80
CA SER A 828 22.96 -13.77 34.46
C SER A 828 22.75 -12.39 35.08
N THR A 829 21.70 -11.70 34.65
CA THR A 829 21.17 -10.48 35.26
C THR A 829 19.63 -10.50 35.25
N THR A 830 18.99 -9.55 35.91
CA THR A 830 17.53 -9.43 35.95
C THR A 830 17.06 -8.02 35.63
N PHE A 831 15.96 -7.91 34.88
CA PHE A 831 15.31 -6.66 34.52
C PHE A 831 13.84 -6.67 34.97
N ASP A 832 13.31 -5.53 35.36
CA ASP A 832 11.89 -5.37 35.72
C ASP A 832 11.12 -4.75 34.55
N PHE A 833 10.03 -5.40 34.17
CA PHE A 833 9.10 -4.97 33.13
C PHE A 833 7.71 -4.79 33.72
N GLY A 834 7.50 -3.67 34.43
CA GLY A 834 6.21 -3.35 35.05
C GLY A 834 5.78 -4.37 36.12
N GLY A 835 6.73 -4.85 36.92
CA GLY A 835 6.53 -5.85 37.96
C GLY A 835 6.67 -7.31 37.51
N ALA A 836 6.90 -7.57 36.22
CA ALA A 836 7.35 -8.87 35.73
C ALA A 836 8.88 -8.87 35.66
N THR A 837 9.54 -9.82 36.33
CA THR A 837 11.01 -9.91 36.33
C THR A 837 11.48 -10.85 35.22
N LEU A 838 12.28 -10.32 34.29
CA LEU A 838 12.98 -11.10 33.27
C LEU A 838 14.39 -11.42 33.77
N GLY A 839 14.74 -12.70 33.82
CA GLY A 839 16.10 -13.17 34.02
C GLY A 839 16.78 -13.39 32.66
N LEU A 840 17.90 -12.72 32.41
CA LEU A 840 18.71 -12.90 31.21
C LEU A 840 19.96 -13.71 31.55
N ILE A 841 20.10 -14.90 30.99
CA ILE A 841 21.25 -15.80 31.17
C ILE A 841 22.14 -15.67 29.94
N GLY A 842 23.42 -15.38 30.14
CA GLY A 842 24.40 -15.44 29.06
C GLY A 842 25.02 -16.83 28.94
N PHE A 843 25.38 -17.26 27.73
CA PHE A 843 26.24 -18.42 27.52
C PHE A 843 27.19 -18.20 26.35
N SER A 844 28.28 -18.97 26.33
CA SER A 844 29.33 -18.93 25.33
C SER A 844 29.32 -20.22 24.49
N ASN A 845 29.64 -20.13 23.20
CA ASN A 845 29.75 -21.31 22.33
C ASN A 845 30.83 -22.29 22.85
N THR A 846 30.53 -23.59 22.82
CA THR A 846 31.47 -24.64 23.24
C THR A 846 32.71 -24.76 22.35
N ASP A 847 32.66 -24.14 21.17
CA ASP A 847 33.70 -24.24 20.16
C ASP A 847 34.79 -23.17 20.29
N ILE A 848 34.65 -22.19 21.21
CA ILE A 848 35.67 -21.14 21.44
C ILE A 848 37.09 -21.70 21.59
N PRO A 849 37.36 -22.82 22.29
CA PRO A 849 38.71 -23.37 22.39
C PRO A 849 39.34 -23.76 21.05
N ASN A 850 38.51 -24.03 20.03
CA ASN A 850 38.92 -24.38 18.67
C ASN A 850 39.00 -23.17 17.74
N LEU A 851 38.29 -22.07 18.07
CA LEU A 851 38.22 -20.85 17.26
C LEU A 851 39.23 -19.78 17.69
N THR A 852 39.74 -19.86 18.91
CA THR A 852 40.69 -18.90 19.47
C THR A 852 42.12 -19.41 19.49
N ARG A 853 43.10 -18.52 19.70
CA ARG A 853 44.50 -18.92 19.82
C ARG A 853 44.70 -19.80 21.06
N PRO A 854 45.50 -20.88 21.00
CA PRO A 854 45.79 -21.72 22.16
C PRO A 854 46.25 -20.89 23.36
N GLY A 855 45.54 -21.02 24.48
CA GLY A 855 45.81 -20.30 25.73
C GLY A 855 45.15 -18.92 25.86
N ALA A 856 44.44 -18.42 24.84
CA ALA A 856 43.74 -17.12 24.89
C ALA A 856 42.68 -17.07 25.99
N LEU A 857 42.02 -18.20 26.27
CA LEU A 857 41.03 -18.34 27.33
C LEU A 857 41.62 -18.39 28.75
N GLY A 858 42.92 -18.68 28.91
CA GLY A 858 43.50 -18.89 30.23
C GLY A 858 43.26 -17.67 31.15
N PRO A 859 42.75 -17.86 32.38
CA PRO A 859 42.64 -19.10 33.15
C PRO A 859 41.27 -19.82 33.09
N TYR A 860 40.48 -19.60 32.04
CA TYR A 860 39.12 -20.15 31.90
C TYR A 860 39.04 -21.33 30.92
N GLU A 861 38.00 -22.14 31.06
CA GLU A 861 37.53 -23.16 30.12
C GLU A 861 36.02 -23.00 29.87
N VAL A 862 35.57 -23.41 28.69
CA VAL A 862 34.14 -23.39 28.32
C VAL A 862 33.59 -24.81 28.45
N ILE A 863 32.52 -24.98 29.21
CA ILE A 863 31.82 -26.27 29.39
C ILE A 863 30.51 -26.32 28.60
N ASP A 864 29.90 -27.51 28.52
CA ASP A 864 28.56 -27.68 27.94
C ASP A 864 27.55 -26.74 28.64
N PRO A 865 26.80 -25.91 27.90
CA PRO A 865 25.94 -24.87 28.48
C PRO A 865 24.61 -25.40 29.03
N ILE A 866 24.15 -26.60 28.64
CA ILE A 866 22.77 -27.04 28.92
C ILE A 866 22.49 -27.15 30.42
N ALA A 867 23.35 -27.86 31.16
CA ALA A 867 23.17 -28.03 32.59
C ALA A 867 23.34 -26.69 33.36
N PRO A 868 24.38 -25.88 33.12
CA PRO A 868 24.51 -24.56 33.74
C PRO A 868 23.34 -23.60 33.45
N ILE A 869 22.82 -23.54 32.21
CA ILE A 869 21.63 -22.74 31.87
C ILE A 869 20.42 -23.23 32.67
N THR A 870 20.19 -24.54 32.72
CA THR A 870 19.06 -25.14 33.43
C THR A 870 19.10 -24.82 34.92
N ASP A 871 20.28 -24.95 35.55
CA ASP A 871 20.48 -24.66 36.97
C ASP A 871 20.28 -23.17 37.27
N GLU A 872 20.81 -22.28 36.42
CA GLU A 872 20.67 -20.84 36.60
C GLU A 872 19.24 -20.35 36.34
N ALA A 873 18.54 -20.93 35.36
CA ALA A 873 17.12 -20.69 35.13
C ALA A 873 16.28 -21.10 36.34
N ALA A 874 16.58 -22.24 36.97
CA ALA A 874 15.93 -22.66 38.20
C ALA A 874 16.19 -21.66 39.35
N ARG A 875 17.44 -21.22 39.51
CA ARG A 875 17.82 -20.21 40.52
C ARG A 875 17.09 -18.87 40.30
N LEU A 876 17.01 -18.40 39.06
CA LEU A 876 16.30 -17.16 38.71
C LEU A 876 14.80 -17.27 38.99
N ARG A 877 14.17 -18.40 38.65
CA ARG A 877 12.76 -18.68 38.97
C ARG A 877 12.52 -18.74 40.48
N GLU A 878 13.40 -19.38 41.25
CA GLU A 878 13.35 -19.36 42.71
C GLU A 878 13.51 -17.95 43.29
N ALA A 879 14.29 -17.09 42.62
CA ALA A 879 14.47 -15.68 42.95
C ALA A 879 13.31 -14.78 42.49
N GLY A 880 12.29 -15.32 41.80
CA GLY A 880 11.09 -14.59 41.40
C GLY A 880 11.06 -14.14 39.94
N ALA A 881 12.02 -14.54 39.10
CA ALA A 881 11.94 -14.29 37.65
C ALA A 881 10.72 -15.00 37.06
N THR A 882 9.84 -14.24 36.41
CA THR A 882 8.65 -14.72 35.71
C THR A 882 8.97 -15.20 34.31
N ILE A 883 9.98 -14.60 33.68
CA ILE A 883 10.47 -14.93 32.34
C ILE A 883 11.97 -15.21 32.47
N VAL A 884 12.46 -16.22 31.75
CA VAL A 884 13.90 -16.49 31.64
C VAL A 884 14.25 -16.59 30.16
N VAL A 885 15.21 -15.79 29.73
CA VAL A 885 15.77 -15.79 28.38
C VAL A 885 17.22 -16.22 28.46
N ALA A 886 17.62 -17.17 27.62
CA ALA A 886 19.02 -17.52 27.42
C ALA A 886 19.51 -16.84 26.13
N MET A 887 20.69 -16.22 26.21
CA MET A 887 21.30 -15.46 25.13
C MET A 887 22.76 -15.89 25.01
N GLY A 888 23.21 -16.21 23.81
CA GLY A 888 24.59 -16.60 23.58
C GLY A 888 24.93 -16.73 22.10
N HIS A 889 26.18 -16.48 21.78
CA HIS A 889 26.70 -16.50 20.42
C HIS A 889 26.84 -17.96 19.94
N SER A 890 25.76 -18.53 19.40
CA SER A 890 25.71 -19.87 18.83
C SER A 890 24.90 -19.85 17.53
N GLY A 891 25.47 -20.44 16.46
CA GLY A 891 24.86 -20.39 15.14
C GLY A 891 23.84 -21.50 14.89
N ALA A 892 22.83 -21.18 14.07
CA ALA A 892 22.07 -22.20 13.36
C ALA A 892 22.96 -22.88 12.30
N THR A 893 22.74 -24.16 12.04
CA THR A 893 23.46 -24.94 11.02
C THR A 893 22.65 -25.15 9.74
N GLY A 894 21.41 -24.66 9.71
CA GLY A 894 20.50 -24.71 8.56
C GLY A 894 19.15 -24.09 8.90
N GLY A 895 18.16 -24.30 8.03
CA GLY A 895 16.84 -23.67 8.14
C GLY A 895 16.81 -22.27 7.49
N ASP A 896 15.72 -21.55 7.71
CA ASP A 896 15.58 -20.13 7.36
C ASP A 896 15.48 -19.26 8.61
N LEU A 897 15.25 -17.95 8.46
CA LEU A 897 15.15 -17.01 9.58
C LEU A 897 13.98 -17.35 10.52
N THR A 898 12.96 -18.05 10.03
CA THR A 898 11.71 -18.36 10.74
C THR A 898 11.58 -19.80 11.22
N ASP A 899 12.35 -20.72 10.64
CA ASP A 899 12.49 -22.11 11.08
C ASP A 899 13.97 -22.54 11.04
N PRO A 900 14.82 -21.93 11.90
CA PRO A 900 16.22 -22.29 11.97
C PRO A 900 16.38 -23.71 12.54
N THR A 901 17.50 -24.37 12.21
CA THR A 901 17.87 -25.67 12.77
C THR A 901 19.31 -25.66 13.25
N GLY A 902 19.63 -26.46 14.27
CA GLY A 902 21.00 -26.67 14.73
C GLY A 902 21.21 -26.42 16.22
N PRO A 903 22.47 -26.33 16.66
CA PRO A 903 22.84 -26.36 18.07
C PRO A 903 22.19 -25.28 18.94
N VAL A 904 21.91 -24.09 18.39
CA VAL A 904 21.20 -23.02 19.12
C VAL A 904 19.71 -23.30 19.30
N VAL A 905 19.10 -24.07 18.40
CA VAL A 905 17.68 -24.44 18.43
C VAL A 905 17.45 -25.71 19.27
N ASP A 906 18.44 -26.59 19.29
CA ASP A 906 18.43 -27.81 20.12
C ASP A 906 18.65 -27.52 21.63
N LEU A 907 19.15 -26.33 21.96
CA LEU A 907 19.52 -25.84 23.31
C LEU A 907 18.29 -25.46 24.14
#